data_AF-A0A6J1BAH9-F1
#
_entry.id   AF-A0A6J1BAH9-F1
#
_cell.length_a   1.000
_cell.length_b   1.000
_cell.length_c   1.000
_cell.angle_alpha   90.00
_cell.angle_beta   90.00
_cell.angle_gamma   90.00
#
_symmetry.space_group_name_H-M   'P 1'
#
loop_
_entity.id
_entity.type
_entity.pdbx_description
1 polymer ?
#
loop_
_entity_poly.entity_id
_entity_poly.type
_entity_poly.pdbx_seq_one_letter_code
_entity_poly.pdbx_strand_id
1 'polypeptide(L)'
;MPFNCIAPKPEHGSSGPVEALSETSSESHNRAVLAFPIQHNSQPPVRVTLYPITLKFEKVVYKVKLEQKGSCWGAWITREKTILNGITGVVCPGEILAMLGPSGSGKTTLLTALGGRLTGKLSGKITYNGQPFSGGVKRRTGFVAQDDVLYPHLTVTETLLFTALLRLPNSLSRDEKVQHVERVIAELGLTRCRNSMIGGPLLRGISGGEKKRVSIGQEMLINPSLLLLDEPTSGLDSTTAQRILTTIKRLAGGGRTVVTTIHQPSSRLYHMFDKVVLLSEGCPIYYGSASASLEYFSSIGFSTSMTVNPADLLLDLANGIGPDFKHSVEQVENTEQEQKSVKDALISAYEKNISTRLKAELCNSDVNNYVNTKEASARNGKSEEWCTSWWHQFKVLLQRGVRERRYEAFNRLRIFQVISVAVLGGLLWWHTPASHISDRIALLFFFSVFWGFYPLYNAVFTFPQERTMLIKERSSGMYRLSSYFLARTFGDLPLELALPTAFVFIIYWMGGLKPDPATFILSLLVVLYNVLVSQSLGLAIGAILMDIKQATTLASVTTLVFLIAGGYYVQQIPAFIVWLKYLSYSYYCYKLLLGVQYNEDDYYECSKGVLCRVGDLPAIKSMGLNHLWVDVCIMALMLVGYRLIAYMALHRVRLR
;
A
#
# COMPACT_ATOMS: atom_id res chain seq x y z
N MET A 1 20.41 -28.31 -40.55
CA MET A 1 20.62 -27.76 -41.92
C MET A 1 19.57 -26.70 -42.19
N PRO A 2 19.92 -25.64 -42.94
CA PRO A 2 19.89 -24.27 -42.42
C PRO A 2 19.11 -23.30 -43.33
N PHE A 3 19.04 -22.02 -42.97
CA PHE A 3 19.43 -20.94 -43.88
C PHE A 3 19.81 -19.66 -43.11
N ASN A 4 20.95 -19.10 -43.52
CA ASN A 4 21.62 -17.86 -43.11
C ASN A 4 20.97 -16.60 -43.72
N CYS A 5 21.31 -15.42 -43.17
CA CYS A 5 21.69 -14.14 -43.83
C CYS A 5 21.64 -13.04 -42.73
N ILE A 6 22.70 -12.45 -42.16
CA ILE A 6 23.88 -11.67 -42.63
C ILE A 6 23.55 -10.30 -43.30
N ALA A 7 23.71 -9.23 -42.47
CA ALA A 7 24.29 -7.88 -42.72
C ALA A 7 23.56 -6.83 -43.60
N PRO A 8 24.00 -5.54 -43.67
CA PRO A 8 24.88 -4.70 -42.81
C PRO A 8 24.35 -3.25 -42.53
N LYS A 9 25.11 -2.49 -41.70
CA LYS A 9 25.11 -1.01 -41.53
C LYS A 9 25.59 -0.27 -42.80
N PRO A 10 25.28 1.05 -42.94
CA PRO A 10 26.09 1.96 -43.74
C PRO A 10 26.76 3.06 -42.90
N GLU A 11 28.04 3.31 -43.20
CA GLU A 11 28.75 4.58 -43.01
C GLU A 11 28.96 5.22 -44.39
N HIS A 12 28.86 6.55 -44.47
CA HIS A 12 29.60 7.36 -45.44
C HIS A 12 29.79 8.76 -44.87
N GLY A 13 31.04 9.25 -44.93
CA GLY A 13 31.41 10.64 -44.69
C GLY A 13 31.88 11.34 -45.97
N SER A 14 32.06 12.66 -45.85
CA SER A 14 32.96 13.60 -46.56
C SER A 14 32.22 14.95 -46.74
N SER A 15 32.73 16.08 -46.25
CA SER A 15 33.82 16.87 -46.84
C SER A 15 34.19 18.05 -45.92
N GLY A 16 35.48 18.42 -45.84
CA GLY A 16 36.07 19.54 -45.06
C GLY A 16 35.89 20.93 -45.74
N PRO A 17 36.71 21.98 -45.46
CA PRO A 17 38.07 22.03 -44.87
C PRO A 17 38.18 22.92 -43.58
N VAL A 18 39.11 22.67 -42.64
CA VAL A 18 40.49 23.19 -42.49
C VAL A 18 40.64 24.72 -42.53
N GLU A 19 40.90 25.33 -41.37
CA GLU A 19 41.88 26.41 -41.23
C GLU A 19 42.43 26.46 -39.79
N ALA A 20 43.73 26.70 -39.65
CA ALA A 20 44.51 26.58 -38.43
C ALA A 20 45.25 27.89 -38.12
N LEU A 21 45.54 28.07 -36.82
CA LEU A 21 46.62 28.85 -36.20
C LEU A 21 46.50 30.39 -36.14
N SER A 22 46.49 30.93 -34.92
CA SER A 22 47.60 31.75 -34.39
C SER A 22 47.38 32.14 -32.92
N GLU A 23 48.41 31.90 -32.10
CA GLU A 23 48.60 32.51 -30.78
C GLU A 23 49.07 33.97 -30.93
N THR A 24 48.69 34.87 -30.03
CA THR A 24 49.62 35.84 -29.37
C THR A 24 48.91 36.76 -28.34
N SER A 25 49.44 36.72 -27.10
CA SER A 25 49.72 37.82 -26.14
C SER A 25 48.70 38.94 -25.79
N SER A 26 48.37 38.98 -24.49
CA SER A 26 48.39 40.13 -23.54
C SER A 26 47.64 41.43 -23.87
N GLU A 27 46.60 41.77 -23.10
CA GLU A 27 46.65 42.76 -22.00
C GLU A 27 45.26 43.09 -21.44
N SER A 28 45.27 43.53 -20.18
CA SER A 28 44.19 43.89 -19.28
C SER A 28 43.19 44.95 -19.79
N HIS A 29 41.90 44.73 -19.53
CA HIS A 29 41.02 45.83 -19.08
C HIS A 29 39.93 45.34 -18.11
N ASN A 30 40.01 45.90 -16.90
CA ASN A 30 39.01 45.88 -15.84
C ASN A 30 37.63 46.33 -16.35
N ARG A 31 36.62 45.49 -16.17
CA ARG A 31 35.24 45.95 -15.96
C ARG A 31 34.69 45.33 -14.69
N ALA A 32 34.58 46.19 -13.68
CA ALA A 32 33.98 45.91 -12.39
C ALA A 32 32.54 45.41 -12.57
N VAL A 33 32.29 44.16 -12.17
CA VAL A 33 30.95 43.63 -11.99
C VAL A 33 30.51 44.04 -10.58
N LEU A 34 29.50 44.91 -10.53
CA LEU A 34 28.82 45.34 -9.32
C LEU A 34 28.34 44.12 -8.53
N ALA A 35 28.97 43.88 -7.38
CA ALA A 35 28.54 42.92 -6.39
C ALA A 35 27.27 43.45 -5.70
N PHE A 36 26.11 42.85 -6.00
CA PHE A 36 24.95 42.97 -5.13
C PHE A 36 25.23 42.20 -3.83
N PRO A 37 25.09 42.82 -2.64
CA PRO A 37 25.27 42.11 -1.39
C PRO A 37 24.09 41.14 -1.22
N ILE A 38 24.37 39.84 -1.36
CA ILE A 38 23.45 38.79 -0.92
C ILE A 38 23.39 38.92 0.60
N GLN A 39 22.33 39.56 1.09
CA GLN A 39 21.97 39.55 2.50
C GLN A 39 21.82 38.10 2.95
N HIS A 40 22.83 37.60 3.66
CA HIS A 40 22.73 36.43 4.52
C HIS A 40 21.83 36.80 5.71
N ASN A 41 20.51 36.80 5.50
CA ASN A 41 19.57 36.84 6.61
C ASN A 41 18.29 36.07 6.28
N SER A 42 18.42 34.75 6.24
CA SER A 42 17.32 33.82 6.43
C SER A 42 17.82 32.63 7.23
N GLN A 43 17.68 32.71 8.55
CA GLN A 43 17.80 31.53 9.40
C GLN A 43 16.79 30.48 8.90
N PRO A 44 17.18 29.21 8.73
CA PRO A 44 16.26 28.17 8.30
C PRO A 44 15.20 27.93 9.40
N PRO A 45 13.89 27.94 9.10
CA PRO A 45 12.85 27.93 10.14
C PRO A 45 12.72 26.58 10.86
N VAL A 46 13.49 25.56 10.49
CA VAL A 46 13.43 24.24 11.12
C VAL A 46 14.81 23.58 11.15
N ARG A 47 15.67 23.96 12.08
CA ARG A 47 16.58 22.98 12.70
C ARG A 47 15.78 22.30 13.81
N VAL A 48 15.00 21.26 13.48
CA VAL A 48 14.60 20.32 14.53
C VAL A 48 15.90 19.67 14.98
N THR A 49 16.42 20.11 16.13
CA THR A 49 17.53 19.42 16.80
C THR A 49 17.13 17.97 16.94
N LEU A 50 17.86 17.08 16.26
CA LEU A 50 17.63 15.65 16.32
C LEU A 50 17.71 15.23 17.79
N TYR A 51 16.65 14.61 18.28
CA TYR A 51 16.68 14.01 19.61
C TYR A 51 17.41 12.68 19.50
N PRO A 52 18.60 12.50 20.05
CA PRO A 52 19.33 11.23 19.96
C PRO A 52 18.51 10.10 20.59
N ILE A 53 18.33 8.97 19.90
CA ILE A 53 17.63 7.79 20.42
C ILE A 53 18.57 6.61 20.48
N THR A 54 18.99 6.21 21.67
CA THR A 54 19.62 4.91 21.91
C THR A 54 18.55 3.84 21.96
N LEU A 55 18.62 2.89 21.03
CA LEU A 55 17.73 1.73 20.96
C LEU A 55 18.34 0.56 21.71
N LYS A 56 17.62 0.02 22.69
CA LYS A 56 18.07 -1.11 23.49
C LYS A 56 16.99 -2.19 23.52
N PHE A 57 17.38 -3.44 23.26
CA PHE A 57 16.48 -4.58 23.29
C PHE A 57 17.11 -5.73 24.08
N GLU A 58 16.34 -6.32 25.00
CA GLU A 58 16.81 -7.31 25.97
C GLU A 58 15.92 -8.55 25.93
N LYS A 59 16.54 -9.72 25.73
CA LYS A 59 15.88 -11.03 25.73
C LYS A 59 14.58 -11.05 24.92
N VAL A 60 14.60 -10.45 23.72
CA VAL A 60 13.41 -10.37 22.88
C VAL A 60 13.05 -11.76 22.37
N VAL A 61 11.87 -12.22 22.77
CA VAL A 61 11.29 -13.50 22.37
C VAL A 61 9.95 -13.24 21.70
N TYR A 62 9.72 -13.86 20.54
CA TYR A 62 8.46 -13.73 19.83
C TYR A 62 7.92 -15.11 19.45
N LYS A 63 6.65 -15.34 19.78
CA LYS A 63 5.93 -16.58 19.49
C LYS A 63 4.70 -16.29 18.65
N VAL A 64 4.53 -17.07 17.57
CA VAL A 64 3.37 -17.02 16.69
C VAL A 64 2.50 -18.24 16.94
N LYS A 65 1.19 -18.02 17.02
CA LYS A 65 0.21 -19.10 17.01
C LYS A 65 -0.09 -19.49 15.57
N LEU A 66 0.26 -20.71 15.20
CA LEU A 66 -0.10 -21.32 13.93
C LEU A 66 -1.38 -22.12 14.14
N GLU A 67 -2.45 -21.71 13.48
CA GLU A 67 -3.68 -22.48 13.40
C GLU A 67 -3.58 -23.39 12.18
N GLN A 68 -3.45 -24.70 12.42
CA GLN A 68 -3.42 -25.70 11.35
C GLN A 68 -4.76 -26.40 11.27
N LYS A 69 -5.36 -26.41 10.07
CA LYS A 69 -6.65 -27.06 9.82
C LYS A 69 -6.43 -28.57 9.82
N GLY A 70 -7.09 -29.29 10.73
CA GLY A 70 -7.07 -30.76 10.76
C GLY A 70 -7.65 -31.34 9.46
N SER A 71 -7.08 -32.45 9.00
CA SER A 71 -7.61 -33.22 7.88
C SER A 71 -9.01 -33.74 8.24
N CYS A 72 -9.98 -33.45 7.37
CA CYS A 72 -11.39 -33.88 7.40
C CYS A 72 -12.06 -33.93 8.80
N TRP A 73 -12.87 -32.90 9.09
CA TRP A 73 -13.86 -32.88 10.19
C TRP A 73 -13.29 -32.93 11.62
N GLY A 74 -12.24 -32.18 11.94
CA GLY A 74 -11.65 -32.15 13.29
C GLY A 74 -10.99 -30.82 13.67
N ALA A 75 -11.06 -30.51 14.97
CA ALA A 75 -10.70 -29.24 15.64
C ALA A 75 -9.39 -28.56 15.17
N TRP A 76 -9.38 -27.22 15.27
CA TRP A 76 -8.20 -26.39 15.01
C TRP A 76 -7.12 -26.66 16.06
N ILE A 77 -5.97 -27.21 15.64
CA ILE A 77 -4.82 -27.37 16.52
C ILE A 77 -4.01 -26.08 16.46
N THR A 78 -3.88 -25.41 17.61
CA THR A 78 -3.04 -24.21 17.76
C THR A 78 -1.64 -24.65 18.19
N ARG A 79 -0.65 -24.54 17.32
CA ARG A 79 0.77 -24.75 17.68
C ARG A 79 1.46 -23.41 17.86
N GLU A 80 2.20 -23.23 18.96
CA GLU A 80 3.05 -22.06 19.13
C GLU A 80 4.44 -22.33 18.51
N LYS A 81 4.84 -21.50 17.55
CA LYS A 81 6.19 -21.51 16.98
C LYS A 81 6.95 -20.30 17.48
N THR A 82 8.08 -20.52 18.14
CA THR A 82 8.99 -19.43 18.51
C THR A 82 9.78 -19.00 17.28
N ILE A 83 9.75 -17.71 16.97
CA ILE A 83 10.43 -17.11 15.81
C ILE A 83 11.69 -16.36 16.24
N LEU A 84 11.69 -15.75 17.44
CA LEU A 84 12.85 -15.07 18.02
C LEU A 84 13.15 -15.66 19.40
N ASN A 85 14.42 -15.98 19.65
CA ASN A 85 14.89 -16.67 20.84
C ASN A 85 15.86 -15.77 21.64
N GLY A 86 15.32 -14.82 22.40
CA GLY A 86 16.08 -14.14 23.46
C GLY A 86 17.14 -13.15 22.97
N ILE A 87 16.85 -12.42 21.89
CA ILE A 87 17.83 -11.55 21.23
C ILE A 87 18.09 -10.29 22.07
N THR A 88 19.37 -9.94 22.24
CA THR A 88 19.81 -8.79 23.05
C THR A 88 20.80 -7.92 22.28
N GLY A 89 20.70 -6.60 22.42
CA GLY A 89 21.61 -5.66 21.76
C GLY A 89 21.27 -4.18 22.01
N VAL A 90 22.21 -3.31 21.64
CA VAL A 90 22.09 -1.85 21.75
C VAL A 90 22.60 -1.15 20.49
N VAL A 91 21.99 -0.04 20.12
CA VAL A 91 22.44 0.83 19.02
C VAL A 91 22.39 2.28 19.49
N CYS A 92 23.51 2.97 19.34
CA CYS A 92 23.67 4.36 19.76
C CYS A 92 23.42 5.32 18.57
N PRO A 93 23.07 6.59 18.87
CA PRO A 93 23.01 7.64 17.86
C PRO A 93 24.32 7.77 17.10
N GLY A 94 24.26 7.88 15.78
CA GLY A 94 25.44 7.93 14.92
C GLY A 94 25.87 6.58 14.36
N GLU A 95 25.38 5.47 14.92
CA GLU A 95 25.76 4.12 14.52
C GLU A 95 24.76 3.50 13.53
N ILE A 96 25.29 2.61 12.69
CA ILE A 96 24.53 1.71 11.82
C ILE A 96 24.68 0.28 12.32
N LEU A 97 23.57 -0.32 12.75
CA LEU A 97 23.46 -1.75 13.05
C LEU A 97 22.94 -2.51 11.82
N ALA A 98 23.73 -3.44 11.31
CA ALA A 98 23.29 -4.39 10.27
C ALA A 98 22.85 -5.73 10.89
N MET A 99 21.68 -6.21 10.48
CA MET A 99 21.19 -7.56 10.81
C MET A 99 21.44 -8.48 9.62
N LEU A 100 22.26 -9.51 9.84
CA LEU A 100 22.62 -10.54 8.86
C LEU A 100 22.08 -11.89 9.29
N GLY A 101 21.93 -12.79 8.32
CA GLY A 101 21.48 -14.17 8.54
C GLY A 101 20.68 -14.70 7.36
N PRO A 102 20.49 -16.02 7.26
CA PRO A 102 19.80 -16.63 6.14
C PRO A 102 18.31 -16.27 6.08
N SER A 103 17.67 -16.59 4.96
CA SER A 103 16.22 -16.44 4.79
C SER A 103 15.48 -17.19 5.90
N GLY A 104 14.49 -16.55 6.52
CA GLY A 104 13.73 -17.16 7.62
C GLY A 104 14.39 -17.10 9.01
N SER A 105 15.58 -16.50 9.16
CA SER A 105 16.26 -16.39 10.47
C SER A 105 15.63 -15.39 11.47
N GLY A 106 14.57 -14.69 11.06
CA GLY A 106 13.85 -13.74 11.92
C GLY A 106 14.28 -12.27 11.81
N LYS A 107 15.14 -11.90 10.85
CA LYS A 107 15.61 -10.50 10.63
C LYS A 107 14.47 -9.48 10.54
N THR A 108 13.58 -9.64 9.56
CA THR A 108 12.42 -8.76 9.35
C THR A 108 11.47 -8.77 10.55
N THR A 109 11.30 -9.92 11.20
CA THR A 109 10.49 -10.05 12.42
C THR A 109 11.06 -9.23 13.57
N LEU A 110 12.38 -9.31 13.81
CA LEU A 110 13.06 -8.52 14.83
C LEU A 110 12.96 -7.02 14.51
N LEU A 111 13.23 -6.62 13.27
CA LEU A 111 13.12 -5.22 12.84
C LEU A 111 11.70 -4.68 13.03
N THR A 112 10.68 -5.48 12.70
CA THR A 112 9.26 -5.13 12.88
C THR A 112 8.89 -5.02 14.37
N ALA A 113 9.47 -5.86 15.22
CA ALA A 113 9.33 -5.75 16.67
C ALA A 113 9.96 -4.46 17.22
N LEU A 114 11.16 -4.10 16.77
CA LEU A 114 11.84 -2.83 17.12
C LEU A 114 11.07 -1.59 16.62
N GLY A 115 10.24 -1.72 15.59
CA GLY A 115 9.37 -0.65 15.11
C GLY A 115 8.02 -0.56 15.83
N GLY A 116 7.73 -1.45 16.80
CA GLY A 116 6.43 -1.52 17.46
C GLY A 116 5.27 -1.86 16.51
N ARG A 117 5.57 -2.57 15.40
CA ARG A 117 4.60 -2.93 14.35
C ARG A 117 4.15 -4.39 14.42
N LEU A 118 4.76 -5.18 15.29
CA LEU A 118 4.50 -6.61 15.43
C LEU A 118 3.20 -6.86 16.20
N THR A 119 2.36 -7.75 15.71
CA THR A 119 1.16 -8.25 16.40
C THR A 119 1.49 -9.54 17.16
N GLY A 120 0.93 -9.76 18.35
CA GLY A 120 1.12 -11.01 19.11
C GLY A 120 1.86 -10.87 20.45
N LYS A 121 2.29 -12.01 21.02
CA LYS A 121 2.95 -12.07 22.33
C LYS A 121 4.46 -11.86 22.17
N LEU A 122 4.89 -10.62 22.38
CA LEU A 122 6.30 -10.25 22.50
C LEU A 122 6.70 -10.32 23.98
N SER A 123 7.72 -11.11 24.29
CA SER A 123 8.36 -11.16 25.61
C SER A 123 9.76 -10.52 25.53
N GLY A 124 10.26 -10.03 26.67
CA GLY A 124 11.50 -9.24 26.73
C GLY A 124 11.22 -7.75 26.86
N LYS A 125 12.28 -6.93 26.81
CA LYS A 125 12.20 -5.48 27.04
C LYS A 125 12.82 -4.73 25.86
N ILE A 126 12.06 -3.87 25.21
CA ILE A 126 12.56 -2.94 24.18
C ILE A 126 12.40 -1.53 24.73
N THR A 127 13.50 -0.77 24.78
CA THR A 127 13.53 0.60 25.29
C THR A 127 14.21 1.56 24.31
N TYR A 128 13.74 2.79 24.34
CA TYR A 128 14.21 3.92 23.54
C TYR A 128 14.59 5.00 24.55
N ASN A 129 15.88 5.20 24.79
CA ASN A 129 16.40 6.01 25.92
C ASN A 129 15.80 5.59 27.28
N GLY A 130 15.71 4.27 27.53
CA GLY A 130 15.16 3.71 28.78
C GLY A 130 13.63 3.71 28.88
N GLN A 131 12.91 4.34 27.94
CA GLN A 131 11.45 4.39 27.91
C GLN A 131 10.86 3.29 26.99
N PRO A 132 9.68 2.72 27.28
CA PRO A 132 9.03 1.77 26.39
C PRO A 132 8.54 2.43 25.10
N PHE A 133 8.14 1.62 24.12
CA PHE A 133 7.58 2.13 22.87
C PHE A 133 6.33 2.99 23.16
N SER A 134 6.35 4.25 22.73
CA SER A 134 5.28 5.21 22.94
C SER A 134 4.90 5.90 21.63
N GLY A 135 3.75 6.60 21.61
CA GLY A 135 3.34 7.40 20.44
C GLY A 135 4.37 8.47 20.04
N GLY A 136 5.08 9.05 21.02
CA GLY A 136 6.17 9.99 20.78
C GLY A 136 7.38 9.34 20.09
N VAL A 137 7.76 8.13 20.50
CA VAL A 137 8.81 7.34 19.83
C VAL A 137 8.37 6.98 18.41
N LYS A 138 7.13 6.52 18.22
CA LYS A 138 6.58 6.19 16.90
C LYS A 138 6.70 7.34 15.90
N ARG A 139 6.49 8.59 16.34
CA ARG A 139 6.62 9.79 15.49
C ARG A 139 8.06 10.16 15.17
N ARG A 140 9.03 9.69 15.95
CA ARG A 140 10.47 9.90 15.75
C ARG A 140 11.16 8.70 15.10
N THR A 141 10.39 7.67 14.75
CA THR A 141 10.87 6.45 14.07
C THR A 141 10.38 6.42 12.63
N GLY A 142 11.31 6.40 11.68
CA GLY A 142 11.04 6.09 10.29
C GLY A 142 11.19 4.59 10.06
N PHE A 143 10.24 3.97 9.36
CA PHE A 143 10.32 2.55 9.01
C PHE A 143 10.10 2.37 7.52
N VAL A 144 11.12 1.89 6.83
CA VAL A 144 11.10 1.60 5.41
C VAL A 144 10.96 0.08 5.23
N ALA A 145 9.85 -0.34 4.63
CA ALA A 145 9.58 -1.75 4.38
C ALA A 145 10.44 -2.30 3.22
N GLN A 146 10.49 -3.62 3.10
CA GLN A 146 11.17 -4.32 2.02
C GLN A 146 10.57 -3.93 0.65
N ASP A 147 9.24 -4.00 0.54
CA ASP A 147 8.52 -3.65 -0.69
C ASP A 147 8.26 -2.13 -0.82
N ASP A 148 8.66 -1.58 -1.96
CA ASP A 148 8.40 -0.18 -2.33
C ASP A 148 6.97 0.01 -2.85
N VAL A 149 6.01 0.09 -1.93
CA VAL A 149 4.60 0.38 -2.27
C VAL A 149 4.41 1.89 -2.43
N LEU A 150 4.27 2.35 -3.68
CA LEU A 150 4.09 3.74 -4.06
C LEU A 150 3.00 3.85 -5.14
N TYR A 151 2.36 5.01 -5.25
CA TYR A 151 1.37 5.27 -6.30
C TYR A 151 2.05 5.43 -7.66
N PRO A 152 1.71 4.59 -8.66
CA PRO A 152 2.39 4.61 -9.95
C PRO A 152 2.08 5.87 -10.78
N HIS A 153 0.89 6.47 -10.62
CA HIS A 153 0.48 7.64 -11.42
C HIS A 153 0.85 8.99 -10.80
N LEU A 154 1.62 9.00 -9.72
CA LEU A 154 2.16 10.23 -9.14
C LEU A 154 3.62 10.42 -9.52
N THR A 155 4.05 11.68 -9.59
CA THR A 155 5.46 12.03 -9.67
C THR A 155 6.16 11.88 -8.32
N VAL A 156 7.50 11.89 -8.33
CA VAL A 156 8.32 11.86 -7.10
C VAL A 156 7.98 13.04 -6.18
N THR A 157 7.91 14.25 -6.73
CA THR A 157 7.59 15.47 -5.97
C THR A 157 6.17 15.41 -5.41
N GLU A 158 5.18 15.01 -6.20
CA GLU A 158 3.78 14.88 -5.71
C GLU A 158 3.68 13.87 -4.57
N THR A 159 4.35 12.72 -4.70
CA THR A 159 4.33 11.67 -3.68
C THR A 159 4.91 12.13 -2.35
N LEU A 160 6.06 12.81 -2.37
CA LEU A 160 6.67 13.38 -1.17
C LEU A 160 5.84 14.55 -0.63
N LEU A 161 5.27 15.38 -1.49
CA LEU A 161 4.44 16.50 -1.09
C LEU A 161 3.14 16.04 -0.40
N PHE A 162 2.42 15.06 -0.95
CA PHE A 162 1.24 14.50 -0.29
C PHE A 162 1.59 13.86 1.05
N THR A 163 2.73 13.17 1.12
CA THR A 163 3.23 12.60 2.37
C THR A 163 3.53 13.70 3.39
N ALA A 164 4.18 14.79 2.98
CA ALA A 164 4.49 15.94 3.81
C ALA A 164 3.22 16.64 4.31
N LEU A 165 2.22 16.84 3.44
CA LEU A 165 0.95 17.48 3.81
C LEU A 165 0.16 16.67 4.85
N LEU A 166 0.30 15.35 4.87
CA LEU A 166 -0.40 14.46 5.80
C LEU A 166 0.37 14.27 7.12
N ARG A 167 1.70 14.16 7.08
CA ARG A 167 2.54 13.82 8.25
C ARG A 167 3.10 15.04 8.99
N LEU A 168 3.37 16.15 8.30
CA LEU A 168 3.90 17.36 8.94
C LEU A 168 2.80 18.15 9.65
N PRO A 169 3.11 18.76 10.80
CA PRO A 169 2.13 19.50 11.60
C PRO A 169 1.53 20.68 10.83
N ASN A 170 0.34 21.12 11.27
CA ASN A 170 -0.36 22.28 10.70
C ASN A 170 0.29 23.62 11.04
N SER A 171 1.27 23.66 11.96
CA SER A 171 2.05 24.86 12.28
C SER A 171 2.93 25.33 11.11
N LEU A 172 3.32 24.42 10.22
CA LEU A 172 4.12 24.74 9.04
C LEU A 172 3.20 25.16 7.89
N SER A 173 3.55 26.25 7.22
CA SER A 173 2.85 26.74 6.04
C SER A 173 3.01 25.73 4.88
N ARG A 174 2.13 25.83 3.87
CA ARG A 174 2.23 24.97 2.70
C ARG A 174 3.57 25.17 1.98
N ASP A 175 4.06 26.40 1.90
CA ASP A 175 5.30 26.72 1.19
C ASP A 175 6.52 26.22 1.94
N GLU A 176 6.52 26.28 3.28
CA GLU A 176 7.56 25.67 4.11
C GLU A 176 7.60 24.15 3.95
N LYS A 177 6.43 23.50 3.83
CA LYS A 177 6.34 22.06 3.55
C LYS A 177 6.90 21.73 2.17
N VAL A 178 6.62 22.53 1.15
CA VAL A 178 7.18 22.37 -0.20
C VAL A 178 8.71 22.53 -0.18
N GLN A 179 9.22 23.58 0.47
CA GLN A 179 10.67 23.79 0.62
C GLN A 179 11.34 22.65 1.39
N HIS A 180 10.67 22.07 2.39
CA HIS A 180 11.18 20.89 3.09
C HIS A 180 11.26 19.66 2.17
N VAL A 181 10.25 19.44 1.33
CA VAL A 181 10.25 18.36 0.33
C VAL A 181 11.41 18.52 -0.66
N GLU A 182 11.64 19.72 -1.20
CA GLU A 182 12.75 19.99 -2.12
C GLU A 182 14.11 19.72 -1.47
N ARG A 183 14.27 20.06 -0.18
CA ARG A 183 15.49 19.73 0.58
C ARG A 183 15.71 18.22 0.69
N VAL A 184 14.66 17.46 1.01
CA VAL A 184 14.73 15.99 1.10
C VAL A 184 15.04 15.36 -0.27
N ILE A 185 14.46 15.87 -1.36
CA ILE A 185 14.76 15.43 -2.73
C ILE A 185 16.24 15.66 -3.06
N ALA A 186 16.78 16.83 -2.73
CA ALA A 186 18.19 17.13 -2.96
C ALA A 186 19.11 16.25 -2.10
N GLU A 187 18.76 16.06 -0.83
CA GLU A 187 19.53 15.25 0.12
C GLU A 187 19.64 13.77 -0.31
N LEU A 188 18.58 13.22 -0.91
CA LEU A 188 18.56 11.85 -1.41
C LEU A 188 19.09 11.70 -2.85
N GLY A 189 19.50 12.79 -3.47
CA GLY A 189 19.99 12.80 -4.85
C GLY A 189 18.92 12.40 -5.86
N LEU A 190 17.68 12.85 -5.66
CA LEU A 190 16.50 12.61 -6.50
C LEU A 190 16.17 13.79 -7.44
N THR A 191 17.00 14.84 -7.46
CA THR A 191 16.75 16.07 -8.23
C THR A 191 16.49 15.83 -9.72
N ARG A 192 17.18 14.87 -10.33
CA ARG A 192 17.03 14.55 -11.77
C ARG A 192 15.68 13.94 -12.12
N CYS A 193 15.08 13.17 -11.20
CA CYS A 193 13.83 12.45 -11.43
C CYS A 193 12.63 13.03 -10.66
N ARG A 194 12.76 14.26 -10.11
CA ARG A 194 11.73 14.89 -9.26
C ARG A 194 10.35 15.02 -9.94
N ASN A 195 10.33 15.27 -11.25
CA ASN A 195 9.10 15.42 -12.05
C ASN A 195 8.75 14.16 -12.85
N SER A 196 9.52 13.08 -12.68
CA SER A 196 9.26 11.81 -13.34
C SER A 196 8.19 11.04 -12.58
N MET A 197 7.36 10.31 -13.33
CA MET A 197 6.35 9.40 -12.80
C MET A 197 7.03 8.23 -12.08
N ILE A 198 6.50 7.83 -10.93
CA ILE A 198 7.03 6.69 -10.18
C ILE A 198 6.94 5.41 -11.00
N GLY A 199 5.80 5.19 -11.67
CA GLY A 199 5.57 3.99 -12.46
C GLY A 199 5.26 2.75 -11.63
N GLY A 200 4.95 1.67 -12.33
CA GLY A 200 4.57 0.39 -11.78
C GLY A 200 4.86 -0.74 -12.77
N PRO A 201 4.40 -1.97 -12.50
CA PRO A 201 4.64 -3.11 -13.37
C PRO A 201 4.15 -2.90 -14.82
N LEU A 202 3.06 -2.15 -14.98
CA LEU A 202 2.42 -1.86 -16.27
C LEU A 202 2.79 -0.48 -16.83
N LEU A 203 3.40 0.39 -16.03
CA LEU A 203 3.69 1.79 -16.39
C LEU A 203 5.18 2.07 -16.18
N ARG A 204 5.90 2.36 -17.26
CA ARG A 204 7.31 2.76 -17.16
C ARG A 204 7.47 3.99 -16.26
N GLY A 205 8.42 3.94 -15.34
CA GLY A 205 8.73 5.03 -14.41
C GLY A 205 10.20 5.11 -14.04
N ILE A 206 10.47 5.52 -12.80
CA ILE A 206 11.83 5.65 -12.24
C ILE A 206 12.50 4.28 -12.03
N SER A 207 13.83 4.27 -11.89
CA SER A 207 14.58 3.04 -11.59
C SER A 207 14.28 2.49 -10.20
N GLY A 208 14.55 1.19 -9.97
CA GLY A 208 14.34 0.55 -8.67
C GLY A 208 15.10 1.23 -7.53
N GLY A 209 16.35 1.64 -7.76
CA GLY A 209 17.15 2.36 -6.76
C GLY A 209 16.67 3.80 -6.49
N GLU A 210 16.08 4.47 -7.49
CA GLU A 210 15.39 5.74 -7.26
C GLU A 210 14.11 5.52 -6.45
N LYS A 211 13.33 4.49 -6.78
CA LYS A 211 12.11 4.10 -6.06
C LYS A 211 12.39 3.83 -4.58
N LYS A 212 13.46 3.11 -4.27
CA LYS A 212 13.90 2.85 -2.89
C LYS A 212 14.26 4.14 -2.14
N ARG A 213 14.97 5.06 -2.81
CA ARG A 213 15.28 6.38 -2.25
C ARG A 213 14.02 7.22 -2.01
N VAL A 214 13.01 7.14 -2.89
CA VAL A 214 11.71 7.79 -2.65
C VAL A 214 11.02 7.22 -1.41
N SER A 215 11.03 5.89 -1.22
CA SER A 215 10.51 5.25 -0.01
C SER A 215 11.23 5.71 1.26
N ILE A 216 12.56 5.83 1.22
CA ILE A 216 13.34 6.42 2.32
C ILE A 216 12.92 7.89 2.54
N GLY A 217 12.74 8.65 1.45
CA GLY A 217 12.28 10.03 1.49
C GLY A 217 10.94 10.23 2.17
N GLN A 218 9.97 9.34 1.97
CA GLN A 218 8.68 9.40 2.67
C GLN A 218 8.82 9.36 4.20
N GLU A 219 9.80 8.60 4.70
CA GLU A 219 10.11 8.53 6.13
C GLU A 219 11.01 9.69 6.58
N MET A 220 11.90 10.21 5.72
CA MET A 220 12.77 11.35 6.05
C MET A 220 12.02 12.68 6.22
N LEU A 221 10.82 12.80 5.64
CA LEU A 221 9.99 14.02 5.79
C LEU A 221 9.62 14.33 7.24
N ILE A 222 9.56 13.34 8.13
CA ILE A 222 9.30 13.58 9.57
C ILE A 222 10.60 13.82 10.37
N ASN A 223 11.75 13.89 9.69
CA ASN A 223 13.09 14.00 10.27
C ASN A 223 13.29 13.03 11.45
N PRO A 224 13.19 11.70 11.23
CA PRO A 224 13.20 10.74 12.31
C PRO A 224 14.59 10.62 12.93
N SER A 225 14.62 10.38 14.23
CA SER A 225 15.84 10.12 15.01
C SER A 225 16.26 8.65 14.96
N LEU A 226 15.29 7.74 14.80
CA LEU A 226 15.52 6.31 14.60
C LEU A 226 15.04 5.92 13.20
N LEU A 227 15.90 5.28 12.41
CA LEU A 227 15.58 4.81 11.08
C LEU A 227 15.73 3.28 11.01
N LEU A 228 14.62 2.60 10.70
CA LEU A 228 14.56 1.15 10.53
C LEU A 228 14.37 0.84 9.04
N LEU A 229 15.27 0.08 8.44
CA LEU A 229 15.29 -0.23 7.01
C LEU A 229 15.25 -1.74 6.80
N ASP A 230 14.22 -2.23 6.13
CA ASP A 230 14.13 -3.64 5.78
C ASP A 230 14.67 -3.85 4.35
N GLU A 231 15.79 -4.56 4.27
CA GLU A 231 16.51 -4.90 3.05
C GLU A 231 16.61 -3.74 2.03
N PRO A 232 17.29 -2.62 2.38
CA PRO A 232 17.35 -1.45 1.53
C PRO A 232 18.11 -1.65 0.22
N THR A 233 18.88 -2.73 0.11
CA THR A 233 19.74 -3.04 -1.05
C THR A 233 19.23 -4.21 -1.89
N SER A 234 18.08 -4.79 -1.56
CA SER A 234 17.55 -5.96 -2.27
C SER A 234 17.08 -5.60 -3.69
N GLY A 235 17.41 -6.45 -4.67
CA GLY A 235 17.05 -6.25 -6.08
C GLY A 235 17.80 -5.11 -6.79
N LEU A 236 18.89 -4.60 -6.21
CA LEU A 236 19.69 -3.52 -6.77
C LEU A 236 21.08 -4.00 -7.21
N ASP A 237 21.64 -3.35 -8.22
CA ASP A 237 23.03 -3.55 -8.60
C ASP A 237 23.98 -3.05 -7.50
N SER A 238 25.20 -3.59 -7.48
CA SER A 238 26.19 -3.30 -6.43
C SER A 238 26.54 -1.82 -6.31
N THR A 239 26.55 -1.08 -7.42
CA THR A 239 26.88 0.36 -7.42
C THR A 239 25.75 1.19 -6.83
N THR A 240 24.50 0.86 -7.16
CA THR A 240 23.33 1.54 -6.62
C THR A 240 23.12 1.21 -5.14
N ALA A 241 23.34 -0.05 -4.74
CA ALA A 241 23.32 -0.45 -3.33
C ALA A 241 24.35 0.34 -2.49
N GLN A 242 25.56 0.52 -3.01
CA GLN A 242 26.58 1.33 -2.35
C GLN A 242 26.17 2.80 -2.23
N ARG A 243 25.58 3.41 -3.27
CA ARG A 243 25.07 4.79 -3.20
C ARG A 243 24.00 4.96 -2.12
N ILE A 244 23.09 3.99 -1.99
CA ILE A 244 22.05 3.98 -0.96
C ILE A 244 22.67 3.90 0.44
N LEU A 245 23.61 2.96 0.67
CA LEU A 245 24.26 2.87 1.98
C LEU A 245 25.13 4.08 2.32
N THR A 246 25.79 4.70 1.35
CA THR A 246 26.53 5.95 1.58
C THR A 246 25.59 7.06 2.03
N THR A 247 24.39 7.14 1.44
CA THR A 247 23.35 8.08 1.85
C THR A 247 22.88 7.80 3.27
N ILE A 248 22.61 6.53 3.60
CA ILE A 248 22.22 6.10 4.95
C ILE A 248 23.32 6.40 5.97
N LYS A 249 24.59 6.16 5.63
CA LYS A 249 25.74 6.48 6.49
C LYS A 249 25.89 7.96 6.74
N ARG A 250 25.65 8.80 5.74
CA ARG A 250 25.59 10.26 5.91
C ARG A 250 24.43 10.68 6.82
N LEU A 251 23.27 10.03 6.71
CA LEU A 251 22.12 10.27 7.60
C LEU A 251 22.40 9.86 9.05
N ALA A 252 23.06 8.72 9.25
CA ALA A 252 23.53 8.24 10.55
C ALA A 252 24.52 9.21 11.19
N GLY A 253 25.55 9.64 10.44
CA GLY A 253 26.55 10.63 10.88
C GLY A 253 25.96 11.98 11.31
N GLY A 254 24.72 12.30 10.92
CA GLY A 254 23.95 13.43 11.44
C GLY A 254 23.38 13.23 12.87
N GLY A 255 23.72 12.14 13.56
CA GLY A 255 23.23 11.81 14.91
C GLY A 255 21.97 10.94 14.92
N ARG A 256 21.64 10.26 13.82
CA ARG A 256 20.51 9.32 13.75
C ARG A 256 20.98 7.92 14.10
N THR A 257 20.10 7.15 14.71
CA THR A 257 20.31 5.73 14.96
C THR A 257 19.72 4.96 13.80
N VAL A 258 20.52 4.10 13.16
CA VAL A 258 20.07 3.34 11.99
C VAL A 258 20.16 1.85 12.26
N VAL A 259 19.08 1.13 11.97
CA VAL A 259 19.04 -0.34 11.96
C VAL A 259 18.60 -0.81 10.61
N THR A 260 19.36 -1.70 9.99
CA THR A 260 19.06 -2.23 8.66
C THR A 260 19.17 -3.75 8.63
N THR A 261 18.27 -4.43 7.94
CA THR A 261 18.42 -5.85 7.59
C THR A 261 19.07 -5.96 6.21
N ILE A 262 19.99 -6.91 6.03
CA ILE A 262 20.63 -7.14 4.72
C ILE A 262 20.80 -8.64 4.52
N HIS A 263 20.41 -9.13 3.34
CA HIS A 263 20.43 -10.56 3.02
C HIS A 263 21.85 -11.04 2.65
N GLN A 264 22.54 -10.34 1.75
CA GLN A 264 23.91 -10.69 1.35
C GLN A 264 24.68 -9.44 0.87
N PRO A 265 25.38 -8.72 1.76
CA PRO A 265 26.16 -7.54 1.36
C PRO A 265 27.47 -7.93 0.68
N SER A 266 27.91 -7.11 -0.28
CA SER A 266 29.28 -7.18 -0.77
C SER A 266 30.28 -6.74 0.32
N SER A 267 31.53 -7.19 0.23
CA SER A 267 32.60 -6.81 1.18
C SER A 267 32.69 -5.29 1.38
N ARG A 268 32.55 -4.50 0.30
CA ARG A 268 32.56 -3.03 0.39
C ARG A 268 31.42 -2.48 1.25
N LEU A 269 30.23 -3.06 1.18
CA LEU A 269 29.09 -2.66 2.01
C LEU A 269 29.28 -3.12 3.46
N TYR A 270 29.85 -4.31 3.66
CA TYR A 270 30.10 -4.86 4.99
C TYR A 270 30.94 -3.91 5.86
N HIS A 271 32.01 -3.36 5.29
CA HIS A 271 32.88 -2.40 5.99
C HIS A 271 32.23 -1.03 6.25
N MET A 272 31.01 -0.79 5.78
CA MET A 272 30.30 0.46 6.07
C MET A 272 29.54 0.41 7.40
N PHE A 273 29.25 -0.78 7.93
CA PHE A 273 28.51 -0.98 9.18
C PHE A 273 29.39 -0.80 10.41
N ASP A 274 28.83 -0.20 11.45
CA ASP A 274 29.53 -0.04 12.73
C ASP A 274 29.33 -1.29 13.59
N LYS A 275 28.10 -1.84 13.60
CA LYS A 275 27.75 -3.04 14.35
C LYS A 275 27.02 -4.07 13.48
N VAL A 276 27.14 -5.34 13.85
CA VAL A 276 26.47 -6.46 13.19
C VAL A 276 25.78 -7.35 14.23
N VAL A 277 24.55 -7.75 13.94
CA VAL A 277 23.88 -8.88 14.58
C VAL A 277 23.74 -10.00 13.56
N LEU A 278 24.28 -11.19 13.88
CA LEU A 278 24.10 -12.38 13.07
C LEU A 278 23.03 -13.28 13.70
N LEU A 279 22.00 -13.62 12.94
CA LEU A 279 20.89 -14.47 13.36
C LEU A 279 20.89 -15.79 12.59
N SER A 280 20.66 -16.90 13.30
CA SER A 280 20.35 -18.21 12.71
C SER A 280 19.13 -18.79 13.42
N GLU A 281 18.11 -19.18 12.65
CA GLU A 281 16.87 -19.81 13.17
C GLU A 281 16.23 -19.09 14.38
N GLY A 282 16.30 -17.74 14.41
CA GLY A 282 15.76 -16.92 15.49
C GLY A 282 16.69 -16.73 16.69
N CYS A 283 17.84 -17.41 16.73
CA CYS A 283 18.88 -17.29 17.75
C CYS A 283 20.00 -16.33 17.29
N PRO A 284 20.53 -15.48 18.17
CA PRO A 284 21.73 -14.70 17.87
C PRO A 284 22.99 -15.58 17.97
N ILE A 285 23.87 -15.47 16.97
CA ILE A 285 25.19 -16.13 16.95
C ILE A 285 26.32 -15.12 17.19
N TYR A 286 26.11 -13.86 16.81
CA TYR A 286 27.08 -12.79 17.03
C TYR A 286 26.38 -11.46 17.22
N TYR A 287 26.94 -10.65 18.11
CA TYR A 287 26.63 -9.23 18.26
C TYR A 287 27.93 -8.50 18.57
N GLY A 288 28.23 -7.43 17.85
CA GLY A 288 29.41 -6.61 18.13
C GLY A 288 29.79 -5.71 16.97
N SER A 289 31.03 -5.19 17.02
CA SER A 289 31.60 -4.41 15.92
C SER A 289 31.69 -5.26 14.65
N ALA A 290 31.44 -4.65 13.48
CA ALA A 290 31.63 -5.31 12.19
C ALA A 290 33.11 -5.70 11.97
N SER A 291 34.06 -4.87 12.42
CA SER A 291 35.49 -5.16 12.25
C SER A 291 35.99 -6.35 13.08
N ALA A 292 35.39 -6.59 14.24
CA ALA A 292 35.81 -7.62 15.18
C ALA A 292 35.18 -9.00 14.91
N SER A 293 34.24 -9.11 13.97
CA SER A 293 33.50 -10.36 13.77
C SER A 293 34.40 -11.50 13.32
N LEU A 294 35.30 -11.27 12.36
CA LEU A 294 36.19 -12.30 11.82
C LEU A 294 37.16 -12.82 12.89
N GLU A 295 37.67 -11.93 13.73
CA GLU A 295 38.54 -12.28 14.85
C GLU A 295 37.78 -13.14 15.88
N TYR A 296 36.53 -12.79 16.19
CA TYR A 296 35.67 -13.59 17.05
C TYR A 296 35.48 -15.01 16.51
N PHE A 297 35.07 -15.17 15.25
CA PHE A 297 34.86 -16.51 14.67
C PHE A 297 36.15 -17.32 14.56
N SER A 298 37.29 -16.65 14.34
CA SER A 298 38.60 -17.29 14.39
C SER A 298 38.95 -17.79 15.80
N SER A 299 38.63 -17.01 16.84
CA SER A 299 38.90 -17.38 18.25
C SER A 299 38.12 -18.60 18.74
N ILE A 300 36.97 -18.89 18.12
CA ILE A 300 36.13 -20.05 18.45
C ILE A 300 36.39 -21.25 17.51
N GLY A 301 37.43 -21.20 16.69
CA GLY A 301 37.86 -22.31 15.83
C GLY A 301 37.25 -22.32 14.42
N PHE A 302 36.48 -21.30 14.04
CA PHE A 302 35.92 -21.15 12.69
C PHE A 302 36.76 -20.16 11.85
N SER A 303 38.07 -20.41 11.77
CA SER A 303 39.02 -19.58 11.01
C SER A 303 39.01 -19.94 9.52
N THR A 304 39.17 -18.95 8.65
CA THR A 304 39.31 -19.16 7.20
C THR A 304 40.73 -18.86 6.74
N SER A 305 41.35 -19.78 5.99
CA SER A 305 42.66 -19.57 5.34
C SER A 305 42.58 -18.73 4.06
N MET A 306 41.37 -18.58 3.49
CA MET A 306 41.14 -17.88 2.22
C MET A 306 40.57 -16.47 2.43
N THR A 307 40.94 -15.53 1.57
CA THR A 307 40.34 -14.19 1.53
C THR A 307 38.92 -14.25 0.96
N VAL A 308 37.95 -14.56 1.82
CA VAL A 308 36.52 -14.58 1.48
C VAL A 308 35.87 -13.27 1.90
N ASN A 309 34.80 -12.86 1.22
CA ASN A 309 33.94 -11.79 1.70
C ASN A 309 33.46 -12.12 3.14
N PRO A 310 33.71 -11.25 4.13
CA PRO A 310 33.31 -11.49 5.51
C PRO A 310 31.82 -11.82 5.64
N ALA A 311 30.98 -11.14 4.87
CA ALA A 311 29.54 -11.35 4.94
C ALA A 311 29.13 -12.75 4.46
N ASP A 312 29.79 -13.28 3.42
CA ASP A 312 29.49 -14.62 2.91
C ASP A 312 29.90 -15.69 3.93
N LEU A 313 31.06 -15.53 4.57
CA LEU A 313 31.50 -16.41 5.67
C LEU A 313 30.49 -16.40 6.83
N LEU A 314 30.03 -15.21 7.26
CA LEU A 314 29.05 -15.10 8.34
C LEU A 314 27.72 -15.78 7.99
N LEU A 315 27.29 -15.71 6.73
CA LEU A 315 26.07 -16.37 6.26
C LEU A 315 26.24 -17.88 6.15
N ASP A 316 27.39 -18.38 5.67
CA ASP A 316 27.74 -19.79 5.63
C ASP A 316 27.71 -20.39 7.05
N LEU A 317 28.35 -19.73 8.02
CA LEU A 317 28.31 -20.12 9.43
C LEU A 317 26.89 -20.10 10.00
N ALA A 318 26.09 -19.09 9.67
CA ALA A 318 24.69 -19.04 10.10
C ALA A 318 23.82 -20.13 9.47
N ASN A 319 24.20 -20.64 8.28
CA ASN A 319 23.59 -21.83 7.67
C ASN A 319 24.11 -23.15 8.27
N GLY A 320 25.14 -23.10 9.12
CA GLY A 320 25.79 -24.29 9.69
C GLY A 320 26.88 -24.88 8.79
N ILE A 321 27.33 -24.14 7.78
CA ILE A 321 28.42 -24.54 6.88
C ILE A 321 29.73 -24.01 7.48
N GLY A 322 30.54 -24.93 7.99
CA GLY A 322 31.90 -24.62 8.45
C GLY A 322 32.86 -24.30 7.30
N PRO A 323 33.96 -23.59 7.56
CA PRO A 323 34.93 -23.22 6.52
C PRO A 323 35.63 -24.43 5.87
N ASP A 324 35.72 -25.57 6.57
CA ASP A 324 36.34 -26.81 6.07
C ASP A 324 35.41 -27.66 5.18
N PHE A 325 34.13 -27.27 5.03
CA PHE A 325 33.11 -28.07 4.35
C PHE A 325 33.26 -28.11 2.81
N LYS A 326 34.13 -27.27 2.22
CA LYS A 326 34.29 -27.18 0.75
C LYS A 326 35.02 -28.37 0.10
N HIS A 327 35.46 -29.38 0.86
CA HIS A 327 36.27 -30.49 0.35
C HIS A 327 35.60 -31.87 0.25
N SER A 328 34.32 -32.06 0.61
CA SER A 328 33.66 -33.37 0.52
C SER A 328 32.25 -33.28 -0.08
N VAL A 329 32.15 -33.48 -1.40
CA VAL A 329 30.87 -33.49 -2.16
C VAL A 329 30.16 -34.86 -2.09
N GLU A 330 30.64 -35.80 -1.28
CA GLU A 330 30.08 -37.14 -1.17
C GLU A 330 29.62 -37.44 0.26
N GLN A 331 28.40 -37.05 0.66
CA GLN A 331 27.53 -37.71 1.67
C GLN A 331 26.29 -36.84 2.00
N VAL A 332 25.16 -37.14 1.36
CA VAL A 332 23.91 -36.37 1.46
C VAL A 332 23.11 -36.67 2.74
N GLU A 333 23.39 -37.76 3.47
CA GLU A 333 22.58 -38.18 4.63
C GLU A 333 23.05 -37.64 5.99
N ASN A 334 24.33 -37.27 6.17
CA ASN A 334 24.87 -36.73 7.44
C ASN A 334 24.87 -35.19 7.52
N THR A 335 24.57 -34.50 6.42
CA THR A 335 24.74 -33.04 6.30
C THR A 335 23.82 -32.25 7.25
N GLU A 336 22.57 -32.68 7.46
CA GLU A 336 21.62 -31.95 8.31
C GLU A 336 21.99 -32.01 9.80
N GLN A 337 22.48 -33.17 10.25
CA GLN A 337 22.84 -33.39 11.65
C GLN A 337 24.13 -32.66 12.02
N GLU A 338 25.09 -32.60 11.11
CA GLU A 338 26.32 -31.81 11.25
C GLU A 338 26.04 -30.30 11.23
N GLN A 339 25.20 -29.81 10.30
CA GLN A 339 24.78 -28.41 10.29
C GLN A 339 24.14 -27.97 11.60
N LYS A 340 23.32 -28.85 12.20
CA LYS A 340 22.70 -28.60 13.49
C LYS A 340 23.73 -28.53 14.61
N SER A 341 24.69 -29.45 14.63
CA SER A 341 25.79 -29.45 15.60
C SER A 341 26.60 -28.16 15.56
N VAL A 342 26.94 -27.68 14.36
CA VAL A 342 27.65 -26.41 14.16
C VAL A 342 26.85 -25.23 14.70
N LYS A 343 25.55 -25.16 14.39
CA LYS A 343 24.66 -24.11 14.91
C LYS A 343 24.57 -24.13 16.43
N ASP A 344 24.43 -25.30 17.04
CA ASP A 344 24.34 -25.46 18.49
C ASP A 344 25.66 -25.04 19.18
N ALA A 345 26.81 -25.36 18.59
CA ALA A 345 28.12 -24.91 19.05
C ALA A 345 28.25 -23.38 18.99
N LEU A 346 27.83 -22.77 17.88
CA LEU A 346 27.85 -21.31 17.68
C LEU A 346 26.93 -20.57 18.66
N ILE A 347 25.72 -21.08 18.90
CA ILE A 347 24.78 -20.53 19.88
C ILE A 347 25.36 -20.63 21.30
N SER A 348 25.98 -21.77 21.63
CA SER A 348 26.61 -21.98 22.94
C SER A 348 27.80 -21.03 23.15
N ALA A 349 28.61 -20.81 22.11
CA ALA A 349 29.72 -19.86 22.13
C ALA A 349 29.24 -18.42 22.34
N TYR A 350 28.15 -18.03 21.67
CA TYR A 350 27.52 -16.71 21.86
C TYR A 350 27.08 -16.49 23.31
N GLU A 351 26.40 -17.47 23.92
CA GLU A 351 25.90 -17.34 25.29
C GLU A 351 27.05 -17.25 26.31
N LYS A 352 28.16 -17.97 26.08
CA LYS A 352 29.34 -17.94 26.95
C LYS A 352 30.13 -16.63 26.84
N ASN A 353 30.44 -16.20 25.61
CA ASN A 353 31.44 -15.17 25.36
C ASN A 353 30.83 -13.76 25.18
N ILE A 354 29.66 -13.66 24.54
CA ILE A 354 29.08 -12.37 24.15
C ILE A 354 27.92 -11.98 25.05
N SER A 355 26.98 -12.89 25.32
CA SER A 355 25.74 -12.53 26.01
C SER A 355 25.98 -12.10 27.47
N THR A 356 26.96 -12.69 28.14
CA THR A 356 27.40 -12.31 29.51
C THR A 356 27.95 -10.89 29.55
N ARG A 357 28.87 -10.55 28.63
CA ARG A 357 29.44 -9.21 28.49
C ARG A 357 28.37 -8.17 28.14
N LEU A 358 27.50 -8.50 27.19
CA LEU A 358 26.36 -7.64 26.80
C LEU A 358 25.44 -7.35 27.98
N LYS A 359 25.07 -8.37 28.76
CA LYS A 359 24.22 -8.19 29.95
C LYS A 359 24.87 -7.23 30.95
N ALA A 360 26.18 -7.34 31.17
CA ALA A 360 26.93 -6.43 32.04
C ALA A 360 26.95 -4.98 31.51
N GLU A 361 27.24 -4.79 30.22
CA GLU A 361 27.22 -3.47 29.57
C GLU A 361 25.83 -2.81 29.66
N LEU A 362 24.77 -3.59 29.47
CA LEU A 362 23.39 -3.13 29.51
C LEU A 362 22.92 -2.78 30.93
N CYS A 363 23.33 -3.54 31.94
CA CYS A 363 23.05 -3.23 33.35
C CYS A 363 23.70 -1.91 33.79
N ASN A 364 24.95 -1.68 33.39
CA ASN A 364 25.66 -0.43 33.72
C ASN A 364 25.02 0.81 33.07
N SER A 365 24.50 0.66 31.84
CA SER A 365 23.84 1.76 31.12
C SER A 365 22.49 2.17 31.74
N ASP A 366 21.76 1.23 32.34
CA ASP A 366 20.46 1.52 32.99
C ASP A 366 20.61 2.39 34.24
N VAL A 367 21.72 2.27 34.97
CA VAL A 367 22.02 3.08 36.16
C VAL A 367 22.23 4.56 35.79
N ASN A 368 22.95 4.83 34.70
CA ASN A 368 23.20 6.20 34.22
C ASN A 368 21.95 6.88 33.62
N ASN A 369 21.05 6.11 33.00
CA ASN A 369 19.84 6.66 32.38
C ASN A 369 18.73 7.01 33.40
N TYR A 370 18.74 6.42 34.60
CA TYR A 370 17.75 6.70 35.65
C TYR A 370 17.83 8.15 36.18
N VAL A 371 19.02 8.77 36.10
CA VAL A 371 19.25 10.17 36.51
C VAL A 371 18.68 11.15 35.48
N ASN A 372 18.78 10.85 34.18
CA ASN A 372 18.28 11.69 33.08
C ASN A 372 16.76 11.56 32.81
N THR A 373 16.11 10.51 33.31
CA THR A 373 14.69 10.24 33.00
C THR A 373 13.69 11.08 33.79
N LYS A 374 14.09 11.68 34.92
CA LYS A 374 13.24 12.59 35.71
C LYS A 374 12.97 13.93 35.00
N GLU A 375 13.90 14.43 34.18
CA GLU A 375 13.71 15.69 33.45
C GLU A 375 12.88 15.53 32.16
N ALA A 376 12.94 14.36 31.50
CA ALA A 376 12.19 14.10 30.28
C ALA A 376 10.70 13.73 30.51
N SER A 377 10.36 13.16 31.67
CA SER A 377 8.98 12.74 31.99
C SER A 377 8.04 13.90 32.28
N ALA A 378 8.55 15.09 32.61
CA ALA A 378 7.75 16.27 32.96
C ALA A 378 7.07 16.96 31.75
N ARG A 379 7.34 16.52 30.51
CA ARG A 379 6.80 17.13 29.27
C ARG A 379 5.86 16.24 28.46
N ASN A 380 5.41 15.10 28.99
CA ASN A 380 4.45 14.24 28.30
C ASN A 380 3.01 14.78 28.42
N GLY A 381 2.75 15.89 27.71
CA GLY A 381 1.39 16.24 27.32
C GLY A 381 0.77 15.09 26.52
N LYS A 382 -0.54 14.88 26.67
CA LYS A 382 -1.33 13.87 25.94
C LYS A 382 -0.93 13.90 24.46
N SER A 383 -0.13 12.93 24.02
CA SER A 383 0.34 12.90 22.65
C SER A 383 -0.84 12.53 21.76
N GLU A 384 -1.41 13.52 21.06
CA GLU A 384 -2.43 13.27 20.03
C GLU A 384 -1.92 12.19 19.07
N GLU A 385 -2.76 11.28 18.60
CA GLU A 385 -2.32 10.20 17.69
C GLU A 385 -1.95 10.76 16.30
N TRP A 386 -2.53 11.89 15.90
CA TRP A 386 -2.42 12.49 14.56
C TRP A 386 -1.80 13.89 14.59
N CYS A 387 -1.07 14.28 13.54
CA CYS A 387 -0.42 15.60 13.43
C CYS A 387 -1.31 16.67 12.79
N THR A 388 -2.40 16.25 12.14
CA THR A 388 -3.24 17.08 11.27
C THR A 388 -4.72 16.88 11.56
N SER A 389 -5.54 17.88 11.22
CA SER A 389 -6.99 17.84 11.41
C SER A 389 -7.68 16.88 10.42
N TRP A 390 -8.87 16.38 10.81
CA TRP A 390 -9.63 15.43 9.99
C TRP A 390 -9.98 16.01 8.59
N TRP A 391 -10.43 17.27 8.54
CA TRP A 391 -10.78 17.94 7.29
C TRP A 391 -9.58 18.19 6.37
N HIS A 392 -8.42 18.50 6.95
CA HIS A 392 -7.18 18.65 6.18
C HIS A 392 -6.77 17.30 5.57
N GLN A 393 -6.81 16.22 6.35
CA GLN A 393 -6.57 14.86 5.83
C GLN A 393 -7.54 14.51 4.71
N PHE A 394 -8.84 14.75 4.89
CA PHE A 394 -9.86 14.52 3.86
C PHE A 394 -9.56 15.27 2.56
N LYS A 395 -9.29 16.58 2.63
CA LYS A 395 -9.02 17.41 1.44
C LYS A 395 -7.78 16.93 0.67
N VAL A 396 -6.69 16.64 1.39
CA VAL A 396 -5.45 16.17 0.78
C VAL A 396 -5.62 14.79 0.15
N LEU A 397 -6.31 13.88 0.83
CA LEU A 397 -6.61 12.53 0.32
C LEU A 397 -7.55 12.57 -0.89
N LEU A 398 -8.55 13.46 -0.89
CA LEU A 398 -9.45 13.65 -2.01
C LEU A 398 -8.69 14.17 -3.23
N GLN A 399 -7.86 15.20 -3.05
CA GLN A 399 -7.03 15.75 -4.12
C GLN A 399 -6.07 14.69 -4.70
N ARG A 400 -5.41 13.92 -3.84
CA ARG A 400 -4.54 12.81 -4.25
C ARG A 400 -5.32 11.73 -5.00
N GLY A 401 -6.48 11.33 -4.47
CA GLY A 401 -7.33 10.30 -5.04
C GLY A 401 -7.83 10.66 -6.44
N VAL A 402 -8.28 11.90 -6.64
CA VAL A 402 -8.69 12.40 -7.96
C VAL A 402 -7.52 12.48 -8.93
N ARG A 403 -6.33 12.87 -8.47
CA ARG A 403 -5.11 12.94 -9.29
C ARG A 403 -4.69 11.56 -9.79
N GLU A 404 -4.62 10.58 -8.88
CA GLU A 404 -4.24 9.20 -9.18
C GLU A 404 -5.25 8.56 -10.14
N ARG A 405 -6.54 8.68 -9.81
CA ARG A 405 -7.61 8.00 -10.54
C ARG A 405 -7.92 8.62 -11.88
N ARG A 406 -7.51 9.87 -12.16
CA ARG A 406 -7.72 10.50 -13.47
C ARG A 406 -7.27 9.58 -14.63
N TYR A 407 -6.17 8.87 -14.47
CA TYR A 407 -5.64 7.98 -15.50
C TYR A 407 -6.49 6.72 -15.73
N GLU A 408 -7.07 6.18 -14.66
CA GLU A 408 -7.99 5.04 -14.71
C GLU A 408 -9.42 5.45 -15.11
N ALA A 409 -9.80 6.68 -14.76
CA ALA A 409 -11.09 7.30 -15.04
C ALA A 409 -11.32 7.54 -16.54
N PHE A 410 -10.29 8.02 -17.24
CA PHE A 410 -10.32 8.21 -18.69
C PHE A 410 -9.86 6.96 -19.45
N ASN A 411 -10.12 5.77 -18.90
CA ASN A 411 -9.86 4.53 -19.62
C ASN A 411 -10.76 4.47 -20.86
N ARG A 412 -10.14 4.68 -22.03
CA ARG A 412 -10.82 4.73 -23.34
C ARG A 412 -11.62 3.47 -23.62
N LEU A 413 -11.11 2.30 -23.18
CA LEU A 413 -11.81 1.03 -23.35
C LEU A 413 -13.10 0.97 -22.54
N ARG A 414 -13.09 1.53 -21.33
CA ARG A 414 -14.25 1.58 -20.44
C ARG A 414 -15.35 2.46 -21.03
N ILE A 415 -14.98 3.65 -21.51
CA ILE A 415 -15.89 4.59 -22.16
C ILE A 415 -16.47 3.97 -23.43
N PHE A 416 -15.62 3.38 -24.27
CA PHE A 416 -16.04 2.68 -25.49
C PHE A 416 -17.04 1.56 -25.18
N GLN A 417 -16.73 0.68 -24.22
CA GLN A 417 -17.61 -0.42 -23.83
C GLN A 417 -19.01 0.07 -23.43
N VAL A 418 -19.11 1.08 -22.55
CA VAL A 418 -20.41 1.58 -22.06
C VAL A 418 -21.20 2.26 -23.17
N ILE A 419 -20.55 3.09 -24.00
CA ILE A 419 -21.21 3.77 -25.12
C ILE A 419 -21.66 2.76 -26.18
N SER A 420 -20.83 1.77 -26.51
CA SER A 420 -21.21 0.71 -27.45
C SER A 420 -22.41 -0.08 -26.98
N VAL A 421 -22.49 -0.45 -25.69
CA VAL A 421 -23.66 -1.13 -25.13
C VAL A 421 -24.90 -0.22 -25.14
N ALA A 422 -24.74 1.08 -24.85
CA ALA A 422 -25.85 2.04 -24.91
C ALA A 422 -26.42 2.18 -26.33
N VAL A 423 -25.55 2.30 -27.33
CA VAL A 423 -25.96 2.45 -28.74
C VAL A 423 -26.56 1.15 -29.28
N LEU A 424 -25.91 0.00 -29.05
CA LEU A 424 -26.45 -1.29 -29.49
C LEU A 424 -27.78 -1.60 -28.80
N GLY A 425 -27.89 -1.35 -27.50
CA GLY A 425 -29.16 -1.45 -26.77
C GLY A 425 -30.21 -0.51 -27.35
N GLY A 426 -29.88 0.76 -27.57
CA GLY A 426 -30.79 1.72 -28.20
C GLY A 426 -31.26 1.31 -29.60
N LEU A 427 -30.41 0.66 -30.40
CA LEU A 427 -30.78 0.13 -31.71
C LEU A 427 -31.70 -1.10 -31.62
N LEU A 428 -31.49 -1.97 -30.63
CA LEU A 428 -32.36 -3.14 -30.41
C LEU A 428 -33.77 -2.74 -29.96
N TRP A 429 -33.88 -1.70 -29.13
CA TRP A 429 -35.16 -1.16 -28.65
C TRP A 429 -35.62 0.08 -29.44
N TRP A 430 -35.19 0.23 -30.70
CA TRP A 430 -35.43 1.43 -31.48
C TRP A 430 -36.93 1.78 -31.57
N HIS A 431 -37.30 2.91 -30.96
CA HIS A 431 -38.66 3.48 -30.95
C HIS A 431 -39.77 2.43 -30.72
N THR A 432 -39.61 1.56 -29.72
CA THR A 432 -40.64 0.56 -29.37
C THR A 432 -41.98 1.26 -29.09
N PRO A 433 -43.08 0.93 -29.79
CA PRO A 433 -44.37 1.60 -29.62
C PRO A 433 -45.03 1.21 -28.29
N ALA A 434 -46.01 2.01 -27.84
CA ALA A 434 -46.67 1.81 -26.54
C ALA A 434 -47.49 0.51 -26.44
N SER A 435 -47.85 -0.09 -27.58
CA SER A 435 -48.52 -1.40 -27.66
C SER A 435 -47.61 -2.55 -27.19
N HIS A 436 -46.30 -2.46 -27.43
CA HIS A 436 -45.31 -3.45 -27.01
C HIS A 436 -44.76 -3.12 -25.59
N ILE A 437 -45.66 -3.12 -24.60
CA ILE A 437 -45.30 -2.77 -23.21
C ILE A 437 -44.28 -3.73 -22.59
N SER A 438 -44.34 -5.02 -22.92
CA SER A 438 -43.39 -6.04 -22.43
C SER A 438 -41.95 -5.71 -22.78
N ASP A 439 -41.69 -5.20 -23.98
CA ASP A 439 -40.35 -4.85 -24.46
C ASP A 439 -39.83 -3.59 -23.76
N ARG A 440 -40.70 -2.61 -23.49
CA ARG A 440 -40.36 -1.41 -22.70
C ARG A 440 -40.05 -1.76 -21.24
N ILE A 441 -40.79 -2.71 -20.67
CA ILE A 441 -40.52 -3.23 -19.32
C ILE A 441 -39.18 -3.97 -19.28
N ALA A 442 -38.87 -4.76 -20.30
CA ALA A 442 -37.57 -5.41 -20.44
C ALA A 442 -36.42 -4.39 -20.52
N LEU A 443 -36.62 -3.27 -21.22
CA LEU A 443 -35.66 -2.17 -21.29
C LEU A 443 -35.38 -1.54 -19.91
N LEU A 444 -36.43 -1.30 -19.11
CA LEU A 444 -36.27 -0.77 -17.74
C LEU A 444 -35.58 -1.77 -16.82
N PHE A 445 -35.87 -3.07 -16.96
CA PHE A 445 -35.14 -4.10 -16.24
C PHE A 445 -33.66 -4.15 -16.65
N PHE A 446 -33.37 -3.97 -17.94
CA PHE A 446 -32.00 -3.88 -18.44
C PHE A 446 -31.23 -2.70 -17.82
N PHE A 447 -31.86 -1.54 -17.62
CA PHE A 447 -31.23 -0.42 -16.89
C PHE A 447 -30.86 -0.82 -15.45
N SER A 448 -31.79 -1.46 -14.73
CA SER A 448 -31.58 -1.91 -13.36
C SER A 448 -30.41 -2.90 -13.26
N VAL A 449 -30.39 -3.90 -14.15
CA VAL A 449 -29.39 -4.97 -14.15
C VAL A 449 -28.01 -4.46 -14.57
N PHE A 450 -27.91 -3.75 -15.69
CA PHE A 450 -26.62 -3.26 -16.20
C PHE A 450 -25.95 -2.32 -15.19
N TRP A 451 -26.69 -1.32 -14.69
CA TRP A 451 -26.17 -0.37 -13.69
C TRP A 451 -26.19 -0.88 -12.25
N GLY A 452 -26.77 -2.05 -12.01
CA GLY A 452 -26.57 -2.82 -10.79
C GLY A 452 -25.23 -3.54 -10.79
N PHE A 453 -24.94 -4.30 -11.84
CA PHE A 453 -23.78 -5.20 -11.83
C PHE A 453 -22.48 -4.50 -12.18
N TYR A 454 -22.51 -3.57 -13.14
CA TYR A 454 -21.31 -2.93 -13.62
C TYR A 454 -20.53 -2.16 -12.52
N PRO A 455 -21.16 -1.30 -11.69
CA PRO A 455 -20.45 -0.62 -10.60
C PRO A 455 -20.02 -1.59 -9.49
N LEU A 456 -20.84 -2.61 -9.19
CA LEU A 456 -20.52 -3.63 -8.19
C LEU A 456 -19.20 -4.35 -8.52
N TYR A 457 -19.02 -4.83 -9.76
CA TYR A 457 -17.78 -5.52 -10.14
C TYR A 457 -16.55 -4.61 -10.10
N ASN A 458 -16.67 -3.35 -10.50
CA ASN A 458 -15.57 -2.38 -10.38
C ASN A 458 -15.20 -2.14 -8.91
N ALA A 459 -16.20 -2.02 -8.03
CA ALA A 459 -16.00 -1.78 -6.60
C ALA A 459 -15.42 -2.99 -5.83
N VAL A 460 -15.70 -4.22 -6.27
CA VAL A 460 -15.23 -5.46 -5.60
C VAL A 460 -13.70 -5.57 -5.56
N PHE A 461 -13.01 -5.16 -6.62
CA PHE A 461 -11.54 -5.28 -6.72
C PHE A 461 -10.79 -4.19 -5.94
N THR A 462 -11.51 -3.15 -5.55
CA THR A 462 -10.95 -1.90 -5.09
C THR A 462 -10.07 -2.03 -3.83
N PHE A 463 -10.59 -2.61 -2.75
CA PHE A 463 -9.84 -2.77 -1.51
C PHE A 463 -8.79 -3.89 -1.53
N PRO A 464 -9.03 -5.05 -2.16
CA PRO A 464 -8.00 -6.07 -2.34
C PRO A 464 -6.74 -5.53 -3.03
N GLN A 465 -6.89 -4.70 -4.07
CA GLN A 465 -5.76 -4.10 -4.79
C GLN A 465 -5.02 -3.03 -3.97
N GLU A 466 -5.74 -2.21 -3.19
CA GLU A 466 -5.13 -1.15 -2.38
C GLU A 466 -4.65 -1.61 -0.98
N ARG A 467 -4.86 -2.88 -0.64
CA ARG A 467 -4.56 -3.44 0.69
C ARG A 467 -3.14 -3.11 1.15
N THR A 468 -2.15 -3.34 0.31
CA THR A 468 -0.73 -3.14 0.65
C THR A 468 -0.42 -1.67 0.96
N MET A 469 -0.97 -0.76 0.16
CA MET A 469 -0.83 0.68 0.35
C MET A 469 -1.52 1.14 1.64
N LEU A 470 -2.74 0.66 1.89
CA LEU A 470 -3.50 1.00 3.10
C LEU A 470 -2.78 0.53 4.38
N ILE A 471 -2.21 -0.68 4.38
CA ILE A 471 -1.45 -1.21 5.52
C ILE A 471 -0.17 -0.38 5.75
N LYS A 472 0.54 -0.01 4.67
CA LYS A 472 1.74 0.84 4.75
C LYS A 472 1.43 2.22 5.34
N GLU A 473 0.41 2.91 4.84
CA GLU A 473 0.10 4.27 5.28
C GLU A 473 -0.49 4.31 6.70
N ARG A 474 -1.28 3.29 7.09
CA ARG A 474 -1.83 3.17 8.45
C ARG A 474 -0.77 2.79 9.48
N SER A 475 0.15 1.87 9.16
CA SER A 475 1.25 1.52 10.08
C SER A 475 2.15 2.72 10.37
N SER A 476 2.34 3.59 9.37
CA SER A 476 3.13 4.83 9.46
C SER A 476 2.36 6.00 10.09
N GLY A 477 1.07 5.83 10.40
CA GLY A 477 0.28 6.86 11.06
C GLY A 477 0.08 8.13 10.20
N MET A 478 -0.17 7.97 8.90
CA MET A 478 -0.37 9.13 7.99
C MET A 478 -1.75 9.80 8.12
N TYR A 479 -2.83 9.03 8.29
CA TYR A 479 -4.19 9.58 8.37
C TYR A 479 -5.17 8.65 9.10
N ARG A 480 -6.34 9.19 9.45
CA ARG A 480 -7.47 8.45 10.03
C ARG A 480 -8.17 7.61 8.95
N LEU A 481 -8.62 6.41 9.31
CA LEU A 481 -9.33 5.54 8.36
C LEU A 481 -10.61 6.20 7.83
N SER A 482 -11.32 6.96 8.67
CA SER A 482 -12.56 7.65 8.29
C SER A 482 -12.33 8.75 7.26
N SER A 483 -11.26 9.53 7.37
CA SER A 483 -10.94 10.57 6.37
C SER A 483 -10.60 9.95 5.02
N TYR A 484 -9.88 8.82 5.01
CA TYR A 484 -9.59 8.07 3.78
C TYR A 484 -10.84 7.48 3.14
N PHE A 485 -11.68 6.79 3.93
CA PHE A 485 -12.89 6.15 3.39
C PHE A 485 -13.86 7.16 2.79
N LEU A 486 -14.04 8.31 3.45
CA LEU A 486 -14.88 9.39 2.92
C LEU A 486 -14.22 10.07 1.71
N ALA A 487 -12.93 10.42 1.77
CA ALA A 487 -12.24 11.02 0.62
C ALA A 487 -12.31 10.14 -0.63
N ARG A 488 -12.21 8.82 -0.44
CA ARG A 488 -12.39 7.84 -1.51
C ARG A 488 -13.81 7.88 -2.07
N THR A 489 -14.82 7.80 -1.20
CA THR A 489 -16.23 7.78 -1.59
C THR A 489 -16.60 9.02 -2.41
N PHE A 490 -16.14 10.21 -2.01
CA PHE A 490 -16.38 11.44 -2.77
C PHE A 490 -15.49 11.55 -4.02
N GLY A 491 -14.30 10.98 -4.02
CA GLY A 491 -13.38 11.02 -5.15
C GLY A 491 -13.83 10.18 -6.35
N ASP A 492 -14.61 9.12 -6.13
CA ASP A 492 -15.15 8.26 -7.20
C ASP A 492 -16.41 8.84 -7.86
N LEU A 493 -17.14 9.68 -7.13
CA LEU A 493 -18.49 10.12 -7.47
C LEU A 493 -18.58 10.84 -8.84
N PRO A 494 -17.68 11.77 -9.23
CA PRO A 494 -17.80 12.44 -10.53
C PRO A 494 -17.73 11.49 -11.73
N LEU A 495 -16.86 10.48 -11.67
CA LEU A 495 -16.69 9.51 -12.75
C LEU A 495 -17.84 8.51 -12.79
N GLU A 496 -18.25 8.02 -11.62
CA GLU A 496 -19.29 7.01 -11.50
C GLU A 496 -20.67 7.52 -11.88
N LEU A 497 -20.92 8.83 -11.79
CA LEU A 497 -22.16 9.44 -12.26
C LEU A 497 -22.13 9.81 -13.75
N ALA A 498 -20.98 10.21 -14.29
CA ALA A 498 -20.88 10.67 -15.69
C ALA A 498 -21.22 9.58 -16.73
N LEU A 499 -20.73 8.35 -16.55
CA LEU A 499 -20.95 7.24 -17.49
C LEU A 499 -22.43 6.78 -17.53
N PRO A 500 -23.13 6.56 -16.41
CA PRO A 500 -24.56 6.26 -16.42
C PRO A 500 -25.40 7.39 -17.00
N THR A 501 -25.05 8.65 -16.76
CA THR A 501 -25.77 9.77 -17.38
C THR A 501 -25.68 9.72 -18.91
N ALA A 502 -24.49 9.49 -19.46
CA ALA A 502 -24.32 9.35 -20.91
C ALA A 502 -25.08 8.13 -21.48
N PHE A 503 -25.03 6.99 -20.78
CA PHE A 503 -25.76 5.79 -21.16
C PHE A 503 -27.26 6.05 -21.20
N VAL A 504 -27.86 6.50 -20.09
CA VAL A 504 -29.31 6.71 -19.96
C VAL A 504 -29.78 7.73 -20.98
N PHE A 505 -29.01 8.81 -21.19
CA PHE A 505 -29.33 9.81 -22.22
C PHE A 505 -29.48 9.16 -23.60
N ILE A 506 -28.55 8.32 -24.04
CA ILE A 506 -28.62 7.68 -25.36
C ILE A 506 -29.81 6.70 -25.44
N ILE A 507 -29.86 5.74 -24.54
CA ILE A 507 -30.80 4.61 -24.66
C ILE A 507 -32.25 4.99 -24.31
N TYR A 508 -32.48 6.01 -23.47
CA TYR A 508 -33.82 6.47 -23.11
C TYR A 508 -34.57 7.04 -24.32
N TRP A 509 -33.90 7.91 -25.07
CA TRP A 509 -34.48 8.54 -26.27
C TRP A 509 -34.61 7.55 -27.41
N MET A 510 -33.60 6.71 -27.65
CA MET A 510 -33.66 5.67 -28.68
C MET A 510 -34.73 4.61 -28.37
N GLY A 511 -34.95 4.29 -27.09
CA GLY A 511 -35.93 3.30 -26.64
C GLY A 511 -37.39 3.74 -26.75
N GLY A 512 -37.67 5.02 -27.04
CA GLY A 512 -39.03 5.54 -27.13
C GLY A 512 -39.81 5.53 -25.81
N LEU A 513 -39.12 5.71 -24.67
CA LEU A 513 -39.73 5.89 -23.36
C LEU A 513 -40.51 7.22 -23.27
N LYS A 514 -41.24 7.45 -22.17
CA LYS A 514 -42.12 8.62 -22.05
C LYS A 514 -41.32 9.93 -22.24
N PRO A 515 -41.68 10.80 -23.21
CA PRO A 515 -40.86 11.97 -23.57
C PRO A 515 -41.01 13.16 -22.60
N ASP A 516 -41.43 12.92 -21.36
CA ASP A 516 -41.63 13.98 -20.37
C ASP A 516 -40.32 14.28 -19.59
N PRO A 517 -39.89 15.56 -19.50
CA PRO A 517 -38.64 15.93 -18.81
C PRO A 517 -38.57 15.48 -17.35
N ALA A 518 -39.68 15.50 -16.61
CA ALA A 518 -39.69 15.08 -15.22
C ALA A 518 -39.49 13.56 -15.11
N THR A 519 -40.14 12.77 -15.96
CA THR A 519 -39.95 11.31 -16.00
C THR A 519 -38.53 10.90 -16.42
N PHE A 520 -37.91 11.63 -17.34
CA PHE A 520 -36.51 11.43 -17.71
C PHE A 520 -35.57 11.69 -16.53
N ILE A 521 -35.71 12.85 -15.87
CA ILE A 521 -34.86 13.22 -14.72
C ILE A 521 -35.06 12.23 -13.57
N LEU A 522 -36.30 11.84 -13.26
CA LEU A 522 -36.58 10.87 -12.20
C LEU A 522 -35.98 9.49 -12.53
N SER A 523 -36.11 9.03 -13.78
CA SER A 523 -35.49 7.77 -14.24
C SER A 523 -33.97 7.82 -14.13
N LEU A 524 -33.35 8.95 -14.53
CA LEU A 524 -31.91 9.16 -14.37
C LEU A 524 -31.50 9.12 -12.90
N LEU A 525 -32.21 9.81 -12.01
CA LEU A 525 -31.92 9.82 -10.57
C LEU A 525 -32.03 8.41 -9.97
N VAL A 526 -33.03 7.61 -10.36
CA VAL A 526 -33.17 6.22 -9.91
C VAL A 526 -31.99 5.36 -10.37
N VAL A 527 -31.56 5.49 -11.64
CA VAL A 527 -30.38 4.76 -12.14
C VAL A 527 -29.10 5.20 -11.41
N LEU A 528 -28.86 6.50 -11.26
CA LEU A 528 -27.70 7.01 -10.52
C LEU A 528 -27.71 6.54 -9.07
N TYR A 529 -28.89 6.46 -8.45
CA TYR A 529 -29.01 5.96 -7.10
C TYR A 529 -28.69 4.47 -6.99
N ASN A 530 -29.19 3.66 -7.93
CA ASN A 530 -28.87 2.24 -8.04
C ASN A 530 -27.35 2.01 -8.19
N VAL A 531 -26.67 2.84 -8.97
CA VAL A 531 -25.20 2.80 -9.12
C VAL A 531 -24.49 2.99 -7.78
N LEU A 532 -24.92 3.96 -6.97
CA LEU A 532 -24.31 4.20 -5.66
C LEU A 532 -24.56 3.05 -4.67
N VAL A 533 -25.77 2.47 -4.67
CA VAL A 533 -26.11 1.33 -3.79
C VAL A 533 -25.32 0.08 -4.20
N SER A 534 -25.27 -0.24 -5.49
CA SER A 534 -24.59 -1.43 -6.00
C SER A 534 -23.07 -1.36 -5.82
N GLN A 535 -22.47 -0.19 -6.06
CA GLN A 535 -21.07 0.08 -5.75
C GLN A 535 -20.78 -0.10 -4.25
N SER A 536 -21.68 0.34 -3.37
CA SER A 536 -21.50 0.21 -1.92
C SER A 536 -21.48 -1.27 -1.48
N LEU A 537 -22.32 -2.12 -2.07
CA LEU A 537 -22.27 -3.56 -1.84
C LEU A 537 -20.96 -4.17 -2.35
N GLY A 538 -20.50 -3.77 -3.54
CA GLY A 538 -19.21 -4.23 -4.08
C GLY A 538 -18.03 -3.86 -3.18
N LEU A 539 -18.01 -2.62 -2.65
CA LEU A 539 -17.02 -2.17 -1.68
C LEU A 539 -17.07 -2.98 -0.36
N ALA A 540 -18.27 -3.34 0.11
CA ALA A 540 -18.44 -4.18 1.29
C ALA A 540 -17.87 -5.59 1.08
N ILE A 541 -18.20 -6.23 -0.05
CA ILE A 541 -17.66 -7.55 -0.42
C ILE A 541 -16.13 -7.52 -0.52
N GLY A 542 -15.58 -6.53 -1.23
CA GLY A 542 -14.14 -6.35 -1.38
C GLY A 542 -13.42 -6.11 -0.04
N ALA A 543 -14.01 -5.33 0.87
CA ALA A 543 -13.46 -5.04 2.19
C ALA A 543 -13.51 -6.24 3.15
N ILE A 544 -14.53 -7.10 3.05
CA ILE A 544 -14.68 -8.29 3.90
C ILE A 544 -13.67 -9.37 3.51
N LEU A 545 -13.57 -9.66 2.22
CA LEU A 545 -12.79 -10.81 1.74
C LEU A 545 -11.30 -10.50 1.58
N MET A 546 -10.94 -9.26 1.20
CA MET A 546 -9.54 -8.83 1.00
C MET A 546 -8.71 -9.73 0.08
N ASP A 547 -9.37 -10.51 -0.79
CA ASP A 547 -8.79 -11.38 -1.80
C ASP A 547 -9.57 -11.25 -3.11
N ILE A 548 -8.85 -11.15 -4.23
CA ILE A 548 -9.47 -10.90 -5.54
C ILE A 548 -10.36 -12.07 -5.96
N LYS A 549 -9.88 -13.32 -5.85
CA LYS A 549 -10.58 -14.50 -6.35
C LYS A 549 -11.84 -14.79 -5.55
N GLN A 550 -11.74 -14.73 -4.22
CA GLN A 550 -12.90 -14.94 -3.34
C GLN A 550 -13.94 -13.84 -3.52
N ALA A 551 -13.50 -12.58 -3.70
CA ALA A 551 -14.42 -11.47 -3.85
C ALA A 551 -15.19 -11.53 -5.17
N THR A 552 -14.56 -11.94 -6.28
CA THR A 552 -15.28 -12.18 -7.54
C THR A 552 -16.29 -13.31 -7.44
N THR A 553 -15.94 -14.45 -6.85
CA THR A 553 -16.90 -15.56 -6.76
C THR A 553 -18.14 -15.17 -5.95
N LEU A 554 -17.97 -14.47 -4.82
CA LEU A 554 -19.11 -13.99 -4.03
C LEU A 554 -19.92 -12.93 -4.77
N ALA A 555 -19.26 -11.99 -5.47
CA ALA A 555 -19.93 -11.00 -6.29
C ALA A 555 -20.77 -11.66 -7.40
N SER A 556 -20.23 -12.66 -8.09
CA SER A 556 -20.94 -13.38 -9.16
C SER A 556 -22.16 -14.14 -8.66
N VAL A 557 -22.04 -14.87 -7.55
CA VAL A 557 -23.18 -15.55 -6.91
C VAL A 557 -24.25 -14.52 -6.53
N THR A 558 -23.85 -13.42 -5.90
CA THR A 558 -24.79 -12.34 -5.50
C THR A 558 -25.48 -11.73 -6.71
N THR A 559 -24.76 -11.44 -7.80
CA THR A 559 -25.35 -10.89 -9.02
C THR A 559 -26.34 -11.86 -9.67
N LEU A 560 -26.03 -13.15 -9.71
CA LEU A 560 -26.92 -14.15 -10.30
C LEU A 560 -28.23 -14.28 -9.50
N VAL A 561 -28.11 -14.30 -8.16
CA VAL A 561 -29.28 -14.33 -7.27
C VAL A 561 -30.12 -13.08 -7.45
N PHE A 562 -29.51 -11.89 -7.50
CA PHE A 562 -30.23 -10.62 -7.68
C PHE A 562 -30.81 -10.44 -9.09
N LEU A 563 -30.24 -11.09 -10.10
CA LEU A 563 -30.81 -11.15 -11.45
C LEU A 563 -32.15 -11.91 -11.45
N ILE A 564 -32.15 -13.09 -10.84
CA ILE A 564 -33.35 -13.95 -10.78
C ILE A 564 -34.40 -13.35 -9.85
N ALA A 565 -33.98 -12.87 -8.68
CA ALA A 565 -34.87 -12.27 -7.67
C ALA A 565 -35.26 -10.80 -7.96
N GLY A 566 -34.77 -10.22 -9.06
CA GLY A 566 -35.13 -8.85 -9.50
C GLY A 566 -36.58 -8.72 -9.96
N GLY A 567 -37.28 -9.85 -10.13
CA GLY A 567 -38.73 -9.97 -10.31
C GLY A 567 -39.27 -9.66 -11.71
N TYR A 568 -38.39 -9.51 -12.70
CA TYR A 568 -38.75 -9.65 -14.11
C TYR A 568 -38.87 -11.13 -14.53
N TYR A 569 -37.84 -11.95 -14.26
CA TYR A 569 -37.81 -13.37 -14.64
C TYR A 569 -38.74 -14.25 -13.81
N VAL A 570 -38.70 -14.11 -12.48
CA VAL A 570 -39.53 -14.90 -11.56
C VAL A 570 -40.54 -13.97 -10.88
N GLN A 571 -41.79 -14.08 -11.30
CA GLN A 571 -42.89 -13.23 -10.80
C GLN A 571 -43.62 -13.85 -9.60
N GLN A 572 -43.66 -15.19 -9.52
CA GLN A 572 -44.28 -15.91 -8.41
C GLN A 572 -43.23 -16.66 -7.59
N ILE A 573 -42.80 -16.06 -6.49
CA ILE A 573 -41.82 -16.64 -5.57
C ILE A 573 -42.56 -17.35 -4.42
N PRO A 574 -42.24 -18.62 -4.11
CA PRO A 574 -42.85 -19.33 -2.99
C PRO A 574 -42.62 -18.63 -1.64
N ALA A 575 -43.63 -18.62 -0.76
CA ALA A 575 -43.64 -17.83 0.48
C ALA A 575 -42.39 -17.99 1.37
N PHE A 576 -41.78 -19.18 1.41
CA PHE A 576 -40.60 -19.44 2.23
C PHE A 576 -39.32 -18.71 1.77
N ILE A 577 -39.21 -18.33 0.49
CA ILE A 577 -38.03 -17.65 -0.08
C ILE A 577 -38.33 -16.23 -0.59
N VAL A 578 -39.56 -15.74 -0.41
CA VAL A 578 -39.97 -14.38 -0.82
C VAL A 578 -39.06 -13.30 -0.22
N TRP A 579 -38.52 -13.49 0.98
CA TRP A 579 -37.64 -12.51 1.64
C TRP A 579 -36.40 -12.14 0.81
N LEU A 580 -35.95 -13.04 -0.06
CA LEU A 580 -34.75 -12.86 -0.90
C LEU A 580 -34.91 -11.68 -1.87
N LYS A 581 -36.14 -11.42 -2.35
CA LYS A 581 -36.41 -10.28 -3.25
C LYS A 581 -36.18 -8.95 -2.54
N TYR A 582 -36.50 -8.87 -1.24
CA TYR A 582 -36.33 -7.66 -0.44
C TYR A 582 -34.89 -7.36 -0.05
N LEU A 583 -33.97 -8.32 -0.25
CA LEU A 583 -32.53 -8.11 -0.10
C LEU A 583 -31.90 -7.53 -1.38
N SER A 584 -32.53 -7.72 -2.53
CA SER A 584 -32.02 -7.30 -3.83
C SER A 584 -32.25 -5.82 -4.08
N TYR A 585 -31.19 -5.03 -4.23
CA TYR A 585 -31.31 -3.63 -4.67
C TYR A 585 -31.88 -3.53 -6.10
N SER A 586 -31.68 -4.56 -6.93
CA SER A 586 -32.16 -4.61 -8.32
C SER A 586 -33.70 -4.66 -8.37
N TYR A 587 -34.32 -5.33 -7.39
CA TYR A 587 -35.77 -5.38 -7.22
C TYR A 587 -36.35 -3.98 -6.99
N TYR A 588 -35.80 -3.22 -6.03
CA TYR A 588 -36.26 -1.87 -5.74
C TYR A 588 -36.00 -0.89 -6.88
N CYS A 589 -34.83 -0.96 -7.53
CA CYS A 589 -34.52 -0.12 -8.69
C CYS A 589 -35.51 -0.36 -9.84
N TYR A 590 -35.77 -1.64 -10.16
CA TYR A 590 -36.73 -1.99 -11.21
C TYR A 590 -38.15 -1.52 -10.88
N LYS A 591 -38.61 -1.72 -9.62
CA LYS A 591 -39.91 -1.23 -9.15
C LYS A 591 -40.03 0.29 -9.24
N LEU A 592 -38.99 1.02 -8.85
CA LEU A 592 -38.94 2.48 -8.96
C LEU A 592 -39.00 2.95 -10.42
N LEU A 593 -38.23 2.33 -11.31
CA LEU A 593 -38.25 2.64 -12.74
C LEU A 593 -39.62 2.40 -13.38
N LEU A 594 -40.32 1.32 -13.00
CA LEU A 594 -41.68 1.08 -13.43
C LEU A 594 -42.64 2.17 -12.94
N GLY A 595 -42.56 2.53 -11.65
CA GLY A 595 -43.41 3.56 -11.05
C GLY A 595 -43.13 4.99 -11.56
N VAL A 596 -41.95 5.24 -12.14
CA VAL A 596 -41.67 6.51 -12.84
C VAL A 596 -42.38 6.57 -14.20
N GLN A 597 -42.41 5.44 -14.92
CA GLN A 597 -42.85 5.39 -16.31
C GLN A 597 -44.36 5.16 -16.45
N TYR A 598 -44.96 4.43 -15.50
CA TYR A 598 -46.33 3.97 -15.57
C TYR A 598 -47.11 4.24 -14.29
N ASN A 599 -48.39 4.58 -14.44
CA ASN A 599 -49.37 4.58 -13.36
C ASN A 599 -50.27 3.35 -13.45
N GLU A 600 -50.94 2.98 -12.34
CA GLU A 600 -51.87 1.84 -12.33
C GLU A 600 -53.06 2.05 -13.27
N ASP A 601 -53.47 3.31 -13.51
CA ASP A 601 -54.61 3.70 -14.35
C ASP A 601 -54.25 3.95 -15.82
N ASP A 602 -52.98 3.76 -16.20
CA ASP A 602 -52.59 3.91 -17.60
C ASP A 602 -53.15 2.75 -18.44
N TYR A 603 -53.44 3.01 -19.73
CA TYR A 603 -53.94 2.03 -20.68
C TYR A 603 -52.97 1.82 -21.84
N TYR A 604 -52.88 0.59 -22.33
CA TYR A 604 -52.10 0.22 -23.51
C TYR A 604 -52.92 -0.65 -24.46
N GLU A 605 -52.60 -0.61 -25.75
CA GLU A 605 -53.26 -1.44 -26.75
C GLU A 605 -52.72 -2.87 -26.68
N CYS A 606 -53.52 -3.79 -26.12
CA CYS A 606 -53.13 -5.20 -25.93
C CYS A 606 -53.48 -6.08 -27.13
N SER A 607 -54.51 -5.71 -27.87
CA SER A 607 -54.87 -6.27 -29.18
C SER A 607 -55.49 -5.15 -30.02
N LYS A 608 -55.59 -5.33 -31.35
CA LYS A 608 -56.08 -4.28 -32.26
C LYS A 608 -57.41 -3.70 -31.77
N GLY A 609 -57.39 -2.45 -31.30
CA GLY A 609 -58.55 -1.73 -30.78
C GLY A 609 -59.00 -2.07 -29.36
N VAL A 610 -58.28 -2.92 -28.62
CA VAL A 610 -58.59 -3.23 -27.20
C VAL A 610 -57.54 -2.58 -26.28
N LEU A 611 -58.03 -1.73 -25.39
CA LEU A 611 -57.22 -1.08 -24.36
C LEU A 611 -57.25 -1.93 -23.09
N CYS A 612 -56.09 -2.44 -22.69
CA CYS A 612 -55.89 -3.12 -21.42
C CYS A 612 -55.25 -2.16 -20.40
N ARG A 613 -55.57 -2.34 -19.12
CA ARG A 613 -54.99 -1.56 -18.03
C ARG A 613 -53.58 -2.04 -17.72
N VAL A 614 -52.65 -1.11 -17.54
CA VAL A 614 -51.24 -1.41 -17.25
C VAL A 614 -51.07 -2.14 -15.91
N GLY A 615 -51.89 -1.80 -14.90
CA GLY A 615 -51.88 -2.47 -13.60
C GLY A 615 -52.24 -3.97 -13.61
N ASP A 616 -52.94 -4.45 -14.65
CA ASP A 616 -53.31 -5.86 -14.78
C ASP A 616 -52.20 -6.73 -15.38
N LEU A 617 -51.12 -6.10 -15.88
CA LEU A 617 -49.99 -6.82 -16.45
C LEU A 617 -49.28 -7.64 -15.37
N PRO A 618 -48.98 -8.94 -15.58
CA PRO A 618 -48.39 -9.83 -14.57
C PRO A 618 -47.10 -9.28 -13.91
N ALA A 619 -46.24 -8.63 -14.71
CA ALA A 619 -45.00 -8.03 -14.24
C ALA A 619 -45.23 -6.84 -13.28
N ILE A 620 -46.26 -6.03 -13.52
CA ILE A 620 -46.59 -4.85 -12.72
C ILE A 620 -47.43 -5.25 -11.51
N LYS A 621 -48.40 -6.16 -11.69
CA LYS A 621 -49.24 -6.71 -10.64
C LYS A 621 -48.46 -7.45 -9.56
N SER A 622 -47.42 -8.20 -9.94
CA SER A 622 -46.55 -8.92 -8.99
C SER A 622 -45.60 -8.00 -8.21
N MET A 623 -45.23 -6.86 -8.79
CA MET A 623 -44.39 -5.84 -8.16
C MET A 623 -45.17 -4.92 -7.23
N GLY A 624 -46.35 -4.47 -7.68
CA GLY A 624 -47.13 -3.38 -7.09
C GLY A 624 -46.46 -2.02 -7.29
N LEU A 625 -47.23 -0.99 -7.64
CA LEU A 625 -46.71 0.38 -7.81
C LEU A 625 -46.95 1.26 -6.57
N ASN A 626 -47.50 0.69 -5.51
CA ASN A 626 -47.80 1.38 -4.27
C ASN A 626 -46.56 1.59 -3.39
N HIS A 627 -46.55 2.72 -2.67
CA HIS A 627 -45.54 3.09 -1.67
C HIS A 627 -44.09 3.20 -2.20
N LEU A 628 -43.88 3.77 -3.39
CA LEU A 628 -42.54 3.98 -3.98
C LEU A 628 -41.55 4.71 -3.05
N TRP A 629 -42.03 5.63 -2.21
CA TRP A 629 -41.20 6.33 -1.22
C TRP A 629 -40.54 5.39 -0.20
N VAL A 630 -41.21 4.28 0.15
CA VAL A 630 -40.64 3.27 1.06
C VAL A 630 -39.46 2.57 0.40
N ASP A 631 -39.55 2.29 -0.90
CA ASP A 631 -38.46 1.67 -1.66
C ASP A 631 -37.23 2.59 -1.72
N VAL A 632 -37.44 3.91 -1.88
CA VAL A 632 -36.36 4.91 -1.78
C VAL A 632 -35.71 4.89 -0.41
N CYS A 633 -36.49 4.86 0.68
CA CYS A 633 -35.96 4.78 2.04
C CYS A 633 -35.17 3.48 2.28
N ILE A 634 -35.63 2.35 1.76
CA ILE A 634 -34.94 1.06 1.89
C ILE A 634 -33.60 1.11 1.16
N MET A 635 -33.57 1.62 -0.07
CA MET A 635 -32.31 1.82 -0.80
C MET A 635 -31.35 2.76 -0.05
N ALA A 636 -31.85 3.73 0.72
CA ALA A 636 -31.02 4.65 1.51
C ALA A 636 -30.38 3.91 2.68
N LEU A 637 -31.17 3.08 3.35
CA LEU A 637 -30.69 2.20 4.42
C LEU A 637 -29.65 1.21 3.87
N MET A 638 -29.87 0.62 2.71
CA MET A 638 -28.90 -0.25 2.04
C MET A 638 -27.61 0.49 1.70
N LEU A 639 -27.69 1.69 1.14
CA LEU A 639 -26.52 2.53 0.82
C LEU A 639 -25.65 2.76 2.05
N VAL A 640 -26.26 3.26 3.13
CA VAL A 640 -25.55 3.58 4.38
C VAL A 640 -25.05 2.30 5.06
N GLY A 641 -25.88 1.25 5.11
CA GLY A 641 -25.57 -0.04 5.71
C GLY A 641 -24.37 -0.71 5.04
N TYR A 642 -24.34 -0.80 3.71
CA TYR A 642 -23.21 -1.39 2.98
C TYR A 642 -21.92 -0.58 3.17
N ARG A 643 -22.00 0.76 3.17
CA ARG A 643 -20.82 1.62 3.44
C ARG A 643 -20.30 1.43 4.87
N LEU A 644 -21.19 1.29 5.85
CA LEU A 644 -20.82 1.05 7.25
C LEU A 644 -20.16 -0.32 7.43
N ILE A 645 -20.71 -1.36 6.78
CA ILE A 645 -20.10 -2.70 6.76
C ILE A 645 -18.70 -2.65 6.14
N ALA A 646 -18.53 -1.98 5.00
CA ALA A 646 -17.22 -1.80 4.36
C ALA A 646 -16.22 -1.10 5.30
N TYR A 647 -16.65 -0.03 5.97
CA TYR A 647 -15.83 0.71 6.94
C TYR A 647 -15.43 -0.16 8.14
N MET A 648 -16.37 -0.91 8.72
CA MET A 648 -16.11 -1.82 9.83
C MET A 648 -15.16 -2.96 9.43
N ALA A 649 -15.32 -3.52 8.23
CA ALA A 649 -14.43 -4.55 7.70
C ALA A 649 -13.00 -4.02 7.56
N LEU A 650 -12.82 -2.82 6.99
CA LEU A 650 -11.52 -2.14 6.89
C LEU A 650 -10.89 -1.83 8.26
N HIS A 651 -11.71 -1.58 9.28
CA HIS A 651 -11.22 -1.39 10.64
C HIS A 651 -10.57 -2.67 11.18
N ARG A 652 -11.14 -3.84 10.87
CA ARG A 652 -10.65 -5.16 11.32
C ARG A 652 -9.39 -5.64 10.62
N VAL A 653 -9.09 -5.14 9.41
CA VAL A 653 -7.87 -5.54 8.66
C VAL A 653 -6.56 -5.18 9.37
N ARG A 654 -6.60 -4.29 10.38
CA ARG A 654 -5.45 -3.99 11.24
C ARG A 654 -5.09 -5.11 12.24
N LEU A 655 -5.98 -6.08 12.46
CA LEU A 655 -5.85 -7.08 13.53
C LEU A 655 -5.32 -8.45 13.07
N ARG A 656 -4.93 -8.61 11.80
CA ARG A 656 -4.37 -9.86 11.28
C ARG A 656 -2.94 -9.68 10.80
#